data_AF-A0A661NNP0-F1
#
_entry.id   AF-A0A661NNP0-F1
#
_cell.length_a   1.000
_cell.length_b   1.000
_cell.length_c   1.000
_cell.angle_alpha   90.00
_cell.angle_beta   90.00
_cell.angle_gamma   90.00
#
_symmetry.space_group_name_H-M   'P 1'
#
loop_
_entity.id
_entity.type
_entity.pdbx_description
1 polymer ?
#
loop_
_entity_poly.entity_id
_entity_poly.type
_entity_poly.pdbx_seq_one_letter_code
_entity_poly.pdbx_strand_id
1 'polypeptide(L)'
;MILHVVATSLVFGLGAWTVGCTGTEDVTGRPVDQPTDTFTEVIIPIFEESCSSTACHGADDAAFAELNPEYFAFPVDADGHISGEERIQTAFDRARDKLSAAGPLFAELIRKPLDESLGGLPHRGAVQFDTMEDSDLEALMTWAEGERPTDTTPLPDLAQRYADEVQPLLAQRGCMITNCHGSGASNSLIFDPGMLGEFDDGATMKNYKKVVFHMNFDTPDPLMARLVRKIIPVEDGGIFHRGGNAFFERNDPDLAPLLDFMAAVRTELGAGDTGTPTGIVFAATDATPRELYDITAWQPGGDIYSLIPATPGGDLRNLTADHHSESADIRDPSVSYDGNRVAFAMRKTENDCLNLYVMNVDGSGLTQVTRDTGTLPSGIKVANVEPVWGPDDRLYFVSTRGGVMADSGRHPLSNIHRIDTDGSGIVQMTFSADNEFAPAWRAFHKAGVQPEQRTLDLTFTAVRGVGDRRHAPLMRVPPDFRADYHPHFGTQHPDYQIFTAVSAFPDDREVLILMDESSLWEGGALGLIDRNLGPPITDGGEPSVVSYVESLVRLDTLGEEAGHRGVSTDGYYRDPQAMPDGTVVVSFDPNVIDHTDPEAAPDTALYRLTLRERSDNRVVIDSRERLVDVRGKIETDPTPIMVRRREEIGDPYEHLTAGMPYGELLNFDMAVMLTVANEDSPSNGKTFDETAEEIELVRFVEQVPLTPEDYPDWPDTSVNRVGRGSHGMRRIIGEMPTAGDQSFNVELPAAVPFYVQALGRNRMTTFTHNLWVFVLPGEHLRNVTRREVWNGRCGGCHGSTSGAPSETVGVPDVLTQASRVLANYDQATDTDIAPVPQGIEPGDRMEVDFLRDVQPIFDAKCVECHDGDRSPDLRDRLGSDGFSGAYEALTDTGSFSRNGFGYVDPESMSARTSYLAEVLVGEDLEAPRDFDSGGCRGPDRLSLVEAETLFRWMDLGASFVGIGPRTTPVLPEF
;
A
#
# COMPACT_ATOMS: atom_id res chain seq x y z
N MET A 1 -22.29 26.10 -37.44
CA MET A 1 -23.16 27.22 -37.89
C MET A 1 -23.46 28.00 -36.61
N ILE A 2 -22.74 29.05 -36.19
CA ILE A 2 -22.09 30.17 -36.87
C ILE A 2 -20.65 30.30 -36.33
N LEU A 3 -19.72 30.50 -37.25
CA LEU A 3 -18.30 30.82 -37.04
C LEU A 3 -18.13 32.32 -37.35
N HIS A 4 -17.10 32.94 -36.76
CA HIS A 4 -16.39 34.18 -37.15
C HIS A 4 -16.68 35.53 -36.45
N VAL A 5 -15.53 36.19 -36.15
CA VAL A 5 -15.23 37.61 -35.86
C VAL A 5 -15.52 38.02 -34.40
N VAL A 6 -14.55 38.35 -33.55
CA VAL A 6 -13.64 39.52 -33.66
C VAL A 6 -12.25 39.19 -33.09
N ALA A 7 -11.23 39.22 -33.96
CA ALA A 7 -9.87 39.53 -33.59
C ALA A 7 -9.76 41.05 -33.46
N THR A 8 -9.47 41.56 -32.26
CA THR A 8 -8.94 42.92 -32.10
C THR A 8 -7.66 42.82 -31.29
N SER A 9 -6.56 43.19 -31.94
CA SER A 9 -5.28 43.46 -31.32
C SER A 9 -5.46 44.45 -30.16
N LEU A 10 -5.31 43.99 -28.93
CA LEU A 10 -4.97 44.85 -27.79
C LEU A 10 -3.46 44.81 -27.64
N VAL A 11 -2.80 45.69 -28.40
CA VAL A 11 -1.47 46.17 -28.06
C VAL A 11 -1.64 46.96 -26.77
N PHE A 12 -1.48 46.31 -25.62
CA PHE A 12 -1.18 47.04 -24.39
C PHE A 12 0.24 47.53 -24.53
N GLY A 13 0.38 48.85 -24.67
CA GLY A 13 1.67 49.50 -24.64
C GLY A 13 2.36 49.15 -23.33
N LEU A 14 3.57 48.61 -23.42
CA LEU A 14 4.57 48.66 -22.36
C LEU A 14 4.79 50.14 -22.02
N GLY A 15 3.96 50.68 -21.14
CA GLY A 15 4.26 51.87 -20.39
C GLY A 15 5.40 51.51 -19.47
N ALA A 16 6.61 51.93 -19.83
CA ALA A 16 7.74 51.91 -18.92
C ALA A 16 7.31 52.64 -17.63
N TRP A 17 7.10 51.89 -16.56
CA TRP A 17 7.02 52.44 -15.21
C TRP A 17 8.43 52.87 -14.82
N THR A 18 8.88 54.01 -15.34
CA THR A 18 9.93 54.79 -14.68
C THR A 18 9.25 55.57 -13.56
N VAL A 19 9.07 54.93 -12.40
CA VAL A 19 8.86 55.68 -11.16
C VAL A 19 10.21 56.31 -10.83
N GLY A 20 10.28 57.63 -11.00
CA GLY A 20 11.40 58.40 -10.48
C GLY A 20 11.36 58.36 -8.97
N CYS A 21 12.30 57.64 -8.35
CA CYS A 21 12.62 57.82 -6.94
C CYS A 21 13.29 59.19 -6.77
N THR A 22 12.47 60.24 -6.64
CA THR A 22 12.86 61.44 -5.90
C THR A 22 12.05 61.45 -4.61
N GLY A 23 12.79 61.31 -3.51
CA GLY A 23 12.40 61.29 -2.09
C GLY A 23 10.95 61.57 -1.70
N THR A 24 10.42 60.71 -0.84
CA THR A 24 9.24 60.97 -0.02
C THR A 24 9.66 60.93 1.45
N GLU A 25 9.71 62.11 2.06
CA GLU A 25 9.73 62.29 3.52
C GLU A 25 8.33 61.96 4.08
N ASP A 26 8.25 61.17 5.15
CA ASP A 26 7.07 61.10 6.01
C ASP A 26 6.99 62.34 6.93
N VAL A 27 5.78 62.66 7.39
CA VAL A 27 5.39 63.80 8.26
C VAL A 27 6.10 63.80 9.62
N THR A 28 6.91 62.78 9.93
CA THR A 28 7.68 62.65 11.17
C THR A 28 9.20 62.86 11.03
N GLY A 29 9.74 63.03 9.81
CA GLY A 29 11.11 63.50 9.60
C GLY A 29 12.22 62.62 10.19
N ARG A 30 12.06 61.28 10.17
CA ARG A 30 13.15 60.33 10.44
C ARG A 30 13.69 59.73 9.14
N PRO A 31 15.00 59.56 9.00
CA PRO A 31 15.57 58.79 7.88
C PRO A 31 15.25 57.31 8.08
N VAL A 32 14.66 56.66 7.08
CA VAL A 32 14.53 55.20 7.00
C VAL A 32 15.90 54.67 6.56
N ASP A 33 16.82 54.58 7.51
CA ASP A 33 18.13 53.96 7.33
C ASP A 33 18.05 52.56 7.94
N GLN A 34 17.48 51.60 7.18
CA GLN A 34 17.78 50.14 7.09
C GLN A 34 16.55 49.38 6.52
N PRO A 35 16.71 48.42 5.60
CA PRO A 35 15.59 47.63 5.05
C PRO A 35 14.77 46.86 6.11
N THR A 36 15.34 46.60 7.29
CA THR A 36 14.67 46.04 8.46
C THR A 36 13.68 47.00 9.13
N ASP A 37 13.84 48.32 9.01
CA ASP A 37 12.91 49.30 9.57
C ASP A 37 11.59 49.31 8.78
N THR A 38 11.67 49.24 7.43
CA THR A 38 10.48 49.10 6.57
C THR A 38 9.75 47.77 6.79
N PHE A 39 10.50 46.66 6.96
CA PHE A 39 9.89 45.37 7.26
C PHE A 39 9.14 45.38 8.60
N THR A 40 9.74 45.98 9.63
CA THR A 40 9.14 46.04 10.97
C THR A 40 7.91 46.95 11.01
N GLU A 41 7.96 48.11 10.36
CA GLU A 41 6.89 49.11 10.43
C GLU A 41 5.73 48.83 9.46
N VAL A 42 5.96 48.09 8.37
CA VAL A 42 4.96 47.91 7.30
C VAL A 42 4.59 46.46 7.06
N ILE A 43 5.56 45.53 7.01
CA ILE A 43 5.30 44.14 6.61
C ILE A 43 4.84 43.27 7.78
N ILE A 44 5.44 43.42 8.96
CA ILE A 44 5.02 42.68 10.16
C ILE A 44 3.53 42.90 10.49
N PRO A 45 2.99 44.14 10.49
CA PRO A 45 1.56 44.36 10.70
C PRO A 45 0.65 43.56 9.74
N ILE A 46 1.02 43.46 8.46
CA ILE A 46 0.28 42.68 7.46
C ILE A 46 0.31 41.19 7.82
N PHE A 47 1.48 40.67 8.22
CA PHE A 47 1.58 39.28 8.67
C PHE A 47 0.77 39.03 9.93
N GLU A 48 0.79 39.93 10.90
CA GLU A 48 0.06 39.76 12.17
C GLU A 48 -1.46 39.81 12.00
N GLU A 49 -1.95 40.60 11.05
CA GLU A 49 -3.38 40.71 10.79
C GLU A 49 -3.95 39.48 10.06
N SER A 50 -3.19 38.92 9.10
CA SER A 50 -3.74 37.97 8.12
C SER A 50 -3.01 36.62 8.04
N CYS A 51 -1.80 36.48 8.59
CA CYS A 51 -0.93 35.32 8.32
C CYS A 51 -0.39 34.61 9.58
N SER A 52 -0.02 35.34 10.64
CA SER A 52 0.79 34.83 11.76
C SER A 52 -0.02 34.15 12.87
N SER A 53 -1.29 33.83 12.62
CA SER A 53 -2.04 33.02 13.58
C SER A 53 -1.35 31.66 13.78
N THR A 54 -1.48 31.09 14.98
CA THR A 54 -0.94 29.77 15.31
C THR A 54 -1.61 28.61 14.56
N ALA A 55 -2.66 28.90 13.79
CA ALA A 55 -3.28 27.97 12.85
C ALA A 55 -2.64 28.00 11.45
N CYS A 56 -1.84 29.03 11.12
CA CYS A 56 -1.29 29.27 9.78
C CYS A 56 0.24 29.33 9.76
N HIS A 57 0.83 30.50 10.02
CA HIS A 57 2.29 30.73 9.90
C HIS A 57 2.97 31.15 11.20
N GLY A 58 2.23 31.37 12.29
CA GLY A 58 2.84 31.68 13.60
C GLY A 58 3.11 30.42 14.41
N ALA A 59 4.25 30.36 15.09
CA ALA A 59 4.53 29.32 16.08
C ALA A 59 5.23 29.97 17.29
N ASP A 60 4.93 29.52 18.50
CA ASP A 60 5.75 29.94 19.65
C ASP A 60 7.20 29.45 19.48
N ASP A 61 8.13 29.99 20.26
CA ASP A 61 9.56 29.70 20.09
C ASP A 61 9.91 28.21 20.18
N ALA A 62 9.20 27.44 21.01
CA ALA A 62 9.45 26.02 21.19
C ALA A 62 8.96 25.22 19.97
N ALA A 63 7.72 25.46 19.55
CA ALA A 63 7.16 24.85 18.34
C ALA A 63 7.97 25.24 17.10
N PHE A 64 8.37 26.51 16.99
CA PHE A 64 9.14 27.02 15.85
C PHE A 64 10.51 26.34 15.71
N ALA A 65 11.21 26.08 16.82
CA ALA A 65 12.51 25.43 16.83
C ALA A 65 12.48 23.99 16.27
N GLU A 66 11.31 23.35 16.29
CA GLU A 66 11.11 21.98 15.81
C GLU A 66 10.54 21.93 14.38
N LEU A 67 10.15 23.07 13.80
CA LEU A 67 9.66 23.14 12.43
C LEU A 67 10.79 22.95 11.41
N ASN A 68 10.46 22.34 10.27
CA ASN A 68 11.37 22.29 9.14
C ASN A 68 11.74 23.73 8.73
N PRO A 69 13.03 24.10 8.70
CA PRO A 69 13.46 25.43 8.29
C PRO A 69 12.99 25.86 6.89
N GLU A 70 12.56 24.95 6.03
CA GLU A 70 12.03 25.31 4.70
C GLU A 70 10.58 25.82 4.74
N TYR A 71 9.85 25.56 5.82
CA TYR A 71 8.49 26.04 5.99
C TYR A 71 8.45 27.54 6.18
N PHE A 72 7.45 28.16 5.54
CA PHE A 72 7.14 29.56 5.77
C PHE A 72 6.42 29.67 7.11
N ALA A 73 7.16 29.90 8.17
CA ALA A 73 6.63 30.11 9.51
C ALA A 73 7.52 31.11 10.24
N PHE A 74 6.99 31.73 11.30
CA PHE A 74 7.70 32.72 12.09
C PHE A 74 7.47 32.50 13.58
N PRO A 75 8.50 32.73 14.42
CA PRO A 75 8.33 32.71 15.85
C PRO A 75 7.46 33.90 16.29
N VAL A 76 6.47 33.64 17.15
CA VAL A 76 5.59 34.65 17.77
C VAL A 76 5.70 34.60 19.28
N ASP A 77 5.41 35.72 19.94
CA ASP A 77 5.30 35.77 21.40
C ASP A 77 3.98 35.17 21.91
N ALA A 78 3.78 35.20 23.23
CA ALA A 78 2.60 34.62 23.89
C ALA A 78 1.26 35.28 23.46
N ASP A 79 1.33 36.48 22.89
CA ASP A 79 0.16 37.22 22.40
C ASP A 79 -0.01 37.05 20.87
N GLY A 80 0.88 36.29 20.20
CA GLY A 80 0.84 36.00 18.77
C GLY A 80 1.56 37.03 17.89
N HIS A 81 2.34 37.93 18.49
CA HIS A 81 3.05 39.00 17.78
C HIS A 81 4.51 38.63 17.46
N ILE A 82 5.02 39.12 16.34
CA ILE A 82 6.42 38.97 15.92
C ILE A 82 7.23 40.08 16.61
N SER A 83 7.48 39.90 17.91
CA SER A 83 8.16 40.88 18.75
C SER A 83 9.55 40.42 19.20
N GLY A 84 10.49 41.38 19.26
CA GLY A 84 11.89 41.14 19.64
C GLY A 84 12.82 40.96 18.43
N GLU A 85 14.07 41.44 18.58
CA GLU A 85 15.05 41.56 17.49
C GLU A 85 15.30 40.22 16.76
N GLU A 86 15.41 39.12 17.50
CA GLU A 86 15.66 37.78 16.94
C GLU A 86 14.46 37.22 16.14
N ARG A 87 13.23 37.43 16.62
CA ARG A 87 12.02 36.99 15.92
C ARG A 87 11.78 37.80 14.65
N ILE A 88 11.97 39.12 14.74
CA ILE A 88 11.88 40.03 13.59
C ILE A 88 12.89 39.65 12.51
N GLN A 89 14.15 39.41 12.89
CA GLN A 89 15.19 39.00 11.94
C GLN A 89 14.86 37.65 11.31
N THR A 90 14.39 36.68 12.11
CA THR A 90 13.95 35.38 11.60
C THR A 90 12.80 35.53 10.60
N ALA A 91 11.80 36.35 10.92
CA ALA A 91 10.69 36.61 10.03
C ALA A 91 11.11 37.29 8.73
N PHE A 92 12.06 38.22 8.82
CA PHE A 92 12.66 38.88 7.66
C PHE A 92 13.35 37.87 6.74
N ASP A 93 14.24 37.02 7.29
CA ASP A 93 14.99 36.04 6.50
C ASP A 93 14.04 35.03 5.83
N ARG A 94 13.03 34.55 6.58
CA ARG A 94 11.99 33.65 6.06
C ARG A 94 11.14 34.27 4.95
N ALA A 95 10.79 35.54 5.05
CA ALA A 95 10.08 36.27 4.01
C ALA A 95 10.95 36.49 2.78
N ARG A 96 12.23 36.84 2.97
CA ARG A 96 13.20 37.03 1.89
C ARG A 96 13.42 35.73 1.09
N ASP A 97 13.46 34.58 1.76
CA ASP A 97 13.62 33.27 1.12
C ASP A 97 12.46 32.90 0.15
N LYS A 98 11.33 33.61 0.23
CA LYS A 98 10.16 33.40 -0.65
C LYS A 98 10.05 34.43 -1.78
N LEU A 99 11.05 35.29 -1.94
CA LEU A 99 11.14 36.27 -3.02
C LEU A 99 11.72 35.67 -4.30
N SER A 100 11.37 36.25 -5.45
CA SER A 100 11.90 35.85 -6.76
C SER A 100 12.77 36.95 -7.36
N ALA A 101 13.90 36.55 -7.95
CA ALA A 101 14.78 37.44 -8.71
C ALA A 101 14.09 38.00 -9.96
N ALA A 102 13.08 37.31 -10.50
CA ALA A 102 12.28 37.76 -11.64
C ALA A 102 11.34 38.92 -11.28
N GLY A 103 11.14 39.18 -9.98
CA GLY A 103 10.35 40.29 -9.46
C GLY A 103 9.22 39.84 -8.52
N PRO A 104 8.54 40.80 -7.87
CA PRO A 104 7.57 40.55 -6.80
C PRO A 104 6.40 39.68 -7.24
N LEU A 105 5.94 39.86 -8.47
CA LEU A 105 4.82 39.08 -9.01
C LEU A 105 5.15 37.59 -9.06
N PHE A 106 6.42 37.19 -9.19
CA PHE A 106 6.82 35.79 -9.23
C PHE A 106 7.14 35.20 -7.84
N ALA A 107 7.20 36.03 -6.80
CA ALA A 107 7.50 35.60 -5.44
C ALA A 107 6.39 34.73 -4.87
N GLU A 108 6.73 33.60 -4.23
CA GLU A 108 5.76 32.77 -3.51
C GLU A 108 5.04 33.56 -2.42
N LEU A 109 5.75 34.48 -1.76
CA LEU A 109 5.21 35.37 -0.73
C LEU A 109 4.01 36.20 -1.23
N ILE A 110 4.04 36.59 -2.50
CA ILE A 110 2.99 37.39 -3.14
C ILE A 110 1.93 36.47 -3.74
N ARG A 111 2.35 35.43 -4.44
CA ARG A 111 1.43 34.57 -5.20
C ARG A 111 0.54 33.70 -4.31
N LYS A 112 1.03 33.24 -3.16
CA LYS A 112 0.23 32.41 -2.25
C LYS A 112 -1.03 33.13 -1.74
N PRO A 113 -0.96 34.33 -1.15
CA PRO A 113 -2.16 35.02 -0.67
C PRO A 113 -3.04 35.63 -1.79
N LEU A 114 -2.54 35.73 -3.02
CA LEU A 114 -3.24 36.30 -4.17
C LEU A 114 -4.27 35.34 -4.78
N ASP A 115 -5.37 35.87 -5.30
CA ASP A 115 -6.38 35.10 -6.05
C ASP A 115 -5.77 34.44 -7.30
N GLU A 116 -6.14 33.18 -7.55
CA GLU A 116 -5.63 32.42 -8.70
C GLU A 116 -5.96 33.07 -10.05
N SER A 117 -7.08 33.79 -10.16
CA SER A 117 -7.46 34.51 -11.39
C SER A 117 -6.52 35.68 -11.72
N LEU A 118 -5.72 36.11 -10.75
CA LEU A 118 -4.72 37.18 -10.87
C LEU A 118 -3.27 36.63 -10.98
N GLY A 119 -3.10 35.31 -11.08
CA GLY A 119 -1.79 34.64 -11.11
C GLY A 119 -1.34 34.08 -9.75
N GLY A 120 -2.22 34.09 -8.76
CA GLY A 120 -2.00 33.47 -7.46
C GLY A 120 -1.81 31.96 -7.50
N LEU A 121 -1.40 31.39 -6.37
CA LEU A 121 -1.20 29.96 -6.15
C LEU A 121 -2.14 29.47 -5.03
N PRO A 122 -2.52 28.19 -5.00
CA PRO A 122 -3.35 27.66 -3.94
C PRO A 122 -2.69 27.88 -2.61
N HIS A 123 -3.48 28.44 -1.73
CA HIS A 123 -3.11 28.77 -0.39
C HIS A 123 -4.23 28.30 0.53
N ARG A 124 -3.85 27.49 1.51
CA ARG A 124 -4.80 26.83 2.38
C ARG A 124 -5.48 27.81 3.35
N GLY A 125 -4.88 28.98 3.57
CA GLY A 125 -5.48 30.10 4.30
C GLY A 125 -6.49 30.92 3.48
N ALA A 126 -7.00 30.39 2.37
CA ALA A 126 -7.83 31.08 1.39
C ALA A 126 -7.13 32.29 0.72
N VAL A 127 -7.86 32.92 -0.19
CA VAL A 127 -7.47 34.15 -0.87
C VAL A 127 -7.52 35.29 0.14
N GLN A 128 -6.40 35.98 0.31
CA GLN A 128 -6.29 37.20 1.13
C GLN A 128 -6.39 38.45 0.26
N PHE A 129 -5.87 38.39 -0.97
CA PHE A 129 -5.92 39.48 -1.92
C PHE A 129 -6.69 39.06 -3.18
N ASP A 130 -7.90 39.59 -3.35
CA ASP A 130 -8.77 39.34 -4.51
C ASP A 130 -8.62 40.42 -5.61
N THR A 131 -7.75 41.40 -5.39
CA THR A 131 -7.46 42.50 -6.31
C THR A 131 -5.99 42.92 -6.24
N MET A 132 -5.43 43.36 -7.38
CA MET A 132 -4.08 43.92 -7.46
C MET A 132 -3.98 45.36 -6.90
N GLU A 133 -5.12 45.97 -6.58
CA GLU A 133 -5.20 47.35 -6.04
C GLU A 133 -5.22 47.39 -4.51
N ASP A 134 -5.01 46.26 -3.84
CA ASP A 134 -4.97 46.17 -2.38
C ASP A 134 -3.70 46.86 -1.83
N SER A 135 -3.86 47.69 -0.79
CA SER A 135 -2.75 48.50 -0.25
C SER A 135 -1.69 47.66 0.46
N ASP A 136 -2.09 46.55 1.08
CA ASP A 136 -1.17 45.68 1.81
C ASP A 136 -0.40 44.81 0.80
N LEU A 137 -1.07 44.37 -0.26
CA LEU A 137 -0.40 43.74 -1.41
C LEU A 137 0.61 44.69 -2.09
N GLU A 138 0.25 45.96 -2.30
CA GLU A 138 1.16 46.96 -2.88
C GLU A 138 2.40 47.19 -1.99
N ALA A 139 2.20 47.24 -0.67
CA ALA A 139 3.29 47.35 0.30
C ALA A 139 4.22 46.12 0.27
N LEU A 140 3.64 44.91 0.26
CA LEU A 140 4.39 43.65 0.13
C LEU A 140 5.20 43.61 -1.16
N MET A 141 4.60 43.98 -2.30
CA MET A 141 5.29 44.00 -3.60
C MET A 141 6.43 45.03 -3.63
N THR A 142 6.22 46.20 -3.04
CA THR A 142 7.24 47.26 -2.97
C THR A 142 8.44 46.82 -2.14
N TRP A 143 8.19 46.22 -0.98
CA TRP A 143 9.24 45.65 -0.14
C TRP A 143 9.98 44.52 -0.85
N ALA A 144 9.23 43.59 -1.47
CA ALA A 144 9.79 42.48 -2.24
C ALA A 144 10.69 42.94 -3.39
N GLU A 145 10.37 44.05 -4.08
CA GLU A 145 11.22 44.59 -5.16
C GLU A 145 12.55 45.11 -4.63
N GLY A 146 12.56 45.68 -3.41
CA GLY A 146 13.76 46.17 -2.73
C GLY A 146 14.67 45.05 -2.23
N GLU A 147 14.07 43.95 -1.72
CA GLU A 147 14.79 42.85 -1.07
C GLU A 147 14.99 41.60 -1.95
N ARG A 148 14.56 41.64 -3.22
CA ARG A 148 14.68 40.48 -4.11
C ARG A 148 16.14 40.03 -4.26
N PRO A 149 16.38 38.72 -4.42
CA PRO A 149 17.71 38.23 -4.74
C PRO A 149 18.19 38.79 -6.08
N THR A 150 19.46 39.19 -6.15
CA THR A 150 20.11 39.68 -7.38
C THR A 150 20.87 38.59 -8.12
N ASP A 151 21.24 37.51 -7.43
CA ASP A 151 21.93 36.37 -8.02
C ASP A 151 20.89 35.39 -8.57
N THR A 152 20.88 35.20 -9.90
CA THR A 152 20.12 34.13 -10.54
C THR A 152 21.01 32.91 -10.72
N THR A 153 20.55 31.76 -10.24
CA THR A 153 21.20 30.48 -10.59
C THR A 153 20.63 30.06 -11.94
N PRO A 154 21.45 29.96 -13.00
CA PRO A 154 20.96 29.54 -14.31
C PRO A 154 20.30 28.16 -14.24
N LEU A 155 19.27 27.95 -15.05
CA LEU A 155 18.70 26.63 -15.25
C LEU A 155 19.78 25.66 -15.80
N PRO A 156 19.84 24.41 -15.30
CA PRO A 156 20.57 23.33 -15.96
C PRO A 156 20.11 23.15 -17.41
N ASP A 157 20.99 22.64 -18.28
CA ASP A 157 20.75 22.55 -19.73
C ASP A 157 19.40 21.90 -20.10
N LEU A 158 19.02 20.77 -19.46
CA LEU A 158 17.71 20.14 -19.72
C LEU A 158 16.54 20.96 -19.20
N ALA A 159 16.68 21.62 -18.05
CA ALA A 159 15.63 22.49 -17.52
C ALA A 159 15.45 23.74 -18.40
N GLN A 160 16.55 24.29 -18.94
CA GLN A 160 16.52 25.37 -19.91
C GLN A 160 15.82 24.92 -21.20
N ARG A 161 16.18 23.74 -21.72
CA ARG A 161 15.50 23.17 -22.88
C ARG A 161 14.00 22.97 -22.64
N TYR A 162 13.62 22.48 -21.46
CA TYR A 162 12.22 22.37 -21.06
C TYR A 162 11.52 23.75 -21.06
N ALA A 163 12.18 24.78 -20.54
CA ALA A 163 11.68 26.15 -20.53
C ALA A 163 11.41 26.69 -21.94
N ASP A 164 12.34 26.41 -22.86
CA ASP A 164 12.31 26.96 -24.21
C ASP A 164 11.35 26.20 -25.14
N GLU A 165 11.26 24.87 -24.99
CA GLU A 165 10.63 23.99 -25.99
C GLU A 165 9.34 23.32 -25.50
N VAL A 166 9.23 22.99 -24.21
CA VAL A 166 8.16 22.10 -23.69
C VAL A 166 7.14 22.86 -22.84
N GLN A 167 7.59 23.66 -21.88
CA GLN A 167 6.69 24.40 -21.00
C GLN A 167 5.72 25.32 -21.76
N PRO A 168 6.15 26.11 -22.77
CA PRO A 168 5.25 26.98 -23.52
C PRO A 168 4.19 26.19 -24.27
N LEU A 169 4.57 25.00 -24.78
CA LEU A 169 3.67 24.10 -25.48
C LEU A 169 2.56 23.57 -24.55
N LEU A 170 2.93 23.07 -23.37
CA LEU A 170 1.98 22.58 -22.37
C LEU A 170 1.03 23.69 -21.89
N ALA A 171 1.57 24.90 -21.67
CA ALA A 171 0.77 26.07 -21.29
C ALA A 171 -0.23 26.45 -22.41
N GLN A 172 0.24 26.55 -23.65
CA GLN A 172 -0.59 26.92 -24.81
C GLN A 172 -1.73 25.92 -25.06
N ARG A 173 -1.49 24.63 -24.82
CA ARG A 173 -2.50 23.56 -25.00
C ARG A 173 -3.43 23.40 -23.80
N GLY A 174 -3.31 24.28 -22.79
CA GLY A 174 -4.22 24.32 -21.65
C GLY A 174 -3.97 23.21 -20.63
N CYS A 175 -2.79 22.57 -20.63
CA CYS A 175 -2.49 21.54 -19.64
C CYS A 175 -2.37 22.15 -18.23
N MET A 176 -1.79 23.36 -18.13
CA MET A 176 -1.45 24.02 -16.87
C MET A 176 -2.60 24.84 -16.25
N ILE A 177 -3.85 24.62 -16.66
CA ILE A 177 -5.01 25.34 -16.09
C ILE A 177 -5.44 24.75 -14.75
N THR A 178 -5.97 25.58 -13.85
CA THR A 178 -6.35 25.23 -12.47
C THR A 178 -7.04 23.88 -12.32
N ASN A 179 -8.01 23.56 -13.18
CA ASN A 179 -8.85 22.37 -13.03
C ASN A 179 -8.27 21.08 -13.66
N CYS A 180 -7.15 21.15 -14.40
CA CYS A 180 -6.58 20.00 -15.12
C CYS A 180 -5.25 19.52 -14.53
N HIS A 181 -4.17 20.26 -14.75
CA HIS A 181 -2.87 20.05 -14.09
C HIS A 181 -2.36 21.32 -13.43
N GLY A 182 -3.22 22.30 -13.23
CA GLY A 182 -2.98 23.41 -12.34
C GLY A 182 -3.41 23.05 -10.93
N SER A 183 -3.70 24.07 -10.18
CA SER A 183 -3.48 24.06 -8.76
C SER A 183 -4.68 23.59 -7.93
N GLY A 184 -5.85 23.50 -8.56
CA GLY A 184 -7.07 22.88 -8.03
C GLY A 184 -7.30 21.44 -8.51
N ALA A 185 -6.33 20.83 -9.21
CA ALA A 185 -6.51 19.51 -9.78
C ALA A 185 -6.30 18.37 -8.75
N SER A 186 -7.12 17.33 -8.83
CA SER A 186 -7.06 16.11 -7.99
C SER A 186 -6.22 15.00 -8.66
N ASN A 187 -4.95 15.29 -8.96
CA ASN A 187 -3.99 14.32 -9.51
C ASN A 187 -2.54 14.59 -9.05
N SER A 188 -1.59 13.70 -9.40
CA SER A 188 -0.19 13.79 -8.96
C SER A 188 0.67 14.76 -9.79
N LEU A 189 0.24 15.10 -11.01
CA LEU A 189 0.95 16.00 -11.93
C LEU A 189 0.37 17.40 -11.82
N ILE A 190 0.90 18.19 -10.88
CA ILE A 190 0.49 19.57 -10.63
C ILE A 190 1.63 20.51 -11.05
N PHE A 191 1.34 21.38 -12.02
CA PHE A 191 2.20 22.45 -12.50
C PHE A 191 1.95 23.74 -11.73
N ASP A 192 3.00 24.53 -11.57
CA ASP A 192 2.90 25.96 -11.34
C ASP A 192 2.46 26.62 -12.65
N PRO A 193 1.31 27.31 -12.72
CA PRO A 193 0.81 27.95 -13.94
C PRO A 193 1.59 29.21 -14.34
N GLY A 194 2.56 29.63 -13.54
CA GLY A 194 3.25 30.90 -13.70
C GLY A 194 2.36 32.11 -13.38
N MET A 195 2.90 33.31 -13.54
CA MET A 195 2.13 34.55 -13.48
C MET A 195 1.43 34.78 -14.81
N LEU A 196 0.15 34.40 -14.87
CA LEU A 196 -0.69 34.55 -16.07
C LEU A 196 -0.05 33.93 -17.33
N GLY A 197 0.66 32.81 -17.17
CA GLY A 197 1.35 32.09 -18.25
C GLY A 197 2.78 32.52 -18.51
N GLU A 198 3.33 33.47 -17.75
CA GLU A 198 4.77 33.76 -17.70
C GLU A 198 5.42 32.99 -16.55
N PHE A 199 6.62 32.44 -16.79
CA PHE A 199 7.30 31.58 -15.82
C PHE A 199 8.68 32.12 -15.53
N ASP A 200 9.04 32.16 -14.25
CA ASP A 200 10.42 32.35 -13.82
C ASP A 200 11.17 31.01 -13.73
N ASP A 201 12.47 31.05 -13.44
CA ASP A 201 13.31 29.87 -13.32
C ASP A 201 12.83 28.94 -12.19
N GLY A 202 12.25 29.51 -11.11
CA GLY A 202 11.71 28.74 -9.98
C GLY A 202 10.49 27.90 -10.36
N ALA A 203 9.49 28.52 -10.99
CA ALA A 203 8.30 27.83 -11.51
C ALA A 203 8.70 26.81 -12.59
N THR A 204 9.61 27.20 -13.49
CA THR A 204 10.12 26.32 -14.55
C THR A 204 10.82 25.09 -13.99
N MET A 205 11.69 25.26 -12.98
CA MET A 205 12.36 24.15 -12.33
C MET A 205 11.36 23.22 -11.66
N LYS A 206 10.35 23.72 -10.96
CA LYS A 206 9.29 22.88 -10.36
C LYS A 206 8.54 22.09 -11.43
N ASN A 207 8.16 22.72 -12.52
CA ASN A 207 7.44 22.09 -13.62
C ASN A 207 8.29 21.02 -14.33
N TYR A 208 9.55 21.35 -14.66
CA TYR A 208 10.53 20.41 -15.20
C TYR A 208 10.65 19.17 -14.33
N LYS A 209 10.86 19.38 -13.03
CA LYS A 209 10.96 18.32 -12.02
C LYS A 209 9.72 17.42 -12.01
N LYS A 210 8.52 18.00 -12.12
CA LYS A 210 7.25 17.25 -12.18
C LYS A 210 7.10 16.42 -13.46
N VAL A 211 7.59 16.91 -14.60
CA VAL A 211 7.61 16.13 -15.86
C VAL A 211 8.58 14.96 -15.75
N VAL A 212 9.83 15.20 -15.35
CA VAL A 212 10.86 14.15 -15.21
C VAL A 212 10.40 13.06 -14.23
N PHE A 213 9.76 13.46 -13.13
CA PHE A 213 9.18 12.57 -12.13
C PHE A 213 8.16 11.58 -12.72
N HIS A 214 7.34 12.01 -13.69
CA HIS A 214 6.29 11.18 -14.31
C HIS A 214 6.72 10.49 -15.62
N MET A 215 8.01 10.50 -15.95
CA MET A 215 8.52 9.73 -17.10
C MET A 215 8.51 8.21 -16.81
N ASN A 216 8.81 7.39 -17.80
CA ASN A 216 9.10 5.97 -17.58
C ASN A 216 10.38 5.59 -18.34
N PHE A 217 11.18 4.69 -17.76
CA PHE A 217 12.51 4.33 -18.26
C PHE A 217 12.60 2.90 -18.79
N ASP A 218 11.50 2.13 -18.73
CA ASP A 218 11.44 0.74 -19.18
C ASP A 218 11.00 0.60 -20.64
N THR A 219 10.96 1.70 -21.40
CA THR A 219 10.65 1.70 -22.83
C THR A 219 11.53 2.66 -23.61
N PRO A 220 12.06 2.27 -24.80
CA PRO A 220 12.79 3.15 -25.70
C PRO A 220 11.91 4.23 -26.32
N ASP A 221 10.59 4.02 -26.39
CA ASP A 221 9.64 4.88 -27.10
C ASP A 221 8.94 5.87 -26.14
N PRO A 222 9.24 7.18 -26.21
CA PRO A 222 8.57 8.19 -25.39
C PRO A 222 7.05 8.22 -25.59
N LEU A 223 6.52 7.73 -26.73
CA LEU A 223 5.07 7.64 -26.96
C LEU A 223 4.38 6.68 -25.99
N MET A 224 5.11 5.71 -25.41
CA MET A 224 4.56 4.75 -24.45
C MET A 224 4.48 5.32 -23.03
N ALA A 225 5.13 6.45 -22.77
CA ALA A 225 5.03 7.11 -21.48
C ALA A 225 3.62 7.68 -21.25
N ARG A 226 3.12 7.53 -20.03
CA ARG A 226 1.80 8.03 -19.60
C ARG A 226 1.56 9.50 -19.94
N LEU A 227 2.59 10.34 -19.77
CA LEU A 227 2.55 11.77 -20.09
C LEU A 227 2.12 12.05 -21.54
N VAL A 228 2.54 11.19 -22.46
CA VAL A 228 2.22 11.33 -23.89
C VAL A 228 0.91 10.60 -24.23
N ARG A 229 0.71 9.38 -23.73
CA ARG A 229 -0.51 8.61 -24.02
C ARG A 229 -1.80 9.31 -23.55
N LYS A 230 -1.74 10.13 -22.49
CA LYS A 230 -2.91 10.89 -22.00
C LYS A 230 -3.30 12.07 -22.89
N ILE A 231 -2.40 12.56 -23.75
CA ILE A 231 -2.62 13.81 -24.52
C ILE A 231 -2.82 13.58 -26.02
N ILE A 232 -2.80 12.32 -26.47
CA ILE A 232 -3.13 11.91 -27.84
C ILE A 232 -4.47 11.13 -27.88
N PRO A 233 -5.19 11.15 -29.02
CA PRO A 233 -6.44 10.43 -29.21
C PRO A 233 -6.35 8.95 -28.87
N VAL A 234 -7.43 8.41 -28.33
CA VAL A 234 -7.56 6.99 -27.95
C VAL A 234 -7.39 6.09 -29.18
N GLU A 235 -7.95 6.50 -30.32
CA GLU A 235 -7.81 5.83 -31.61
C GLU A 235 -6.36 5.78 -32.14
N ASP A 236 -5.51 6.68 -31.67
CA ASP A 236 -4.10 6.76 -32.04
C ASP A 236 -3.19 6.03 -31.02
N GLY A 237 -3.76 5.30 -30.05
CA GLY A 237 -3.02 4.59 -29.01
C GLY A 237 -2.89 5.35 -27.68
N GLY A 238 -3.59 6.48 -27.54
CA GLY A 238 -3.75 7.17 -26.26
C GLY A 238 -4.53 6.34 -25.24
N ILE A 239 -4.39 6.69 -23.96
CA ILE A 239 -5.11 6.07 -22.84
C ILE A 239 -6.10 7.05 -22.24
N PHE A 240 -7.16 6.55 -21.60
CA PHE A 240 -8.18 7.41 -21.02
C PHE A 240 -7.58 8.53 -20.16
N HIS A 241 -7.97 9.76 -20.49
CA HIS A 241 -7.59 10.96 -19.76
C HIS A 241 -8.84 11.75 -19.39
N ARG A 242 -8.99 12.07 -18.09
CA ARG A 242 -10.15 12.79 -17.56
C ARG A 242 -10.38 14.14 -18.24
N GLY A 243 -9.30 14.83 -18.64
CA GLY A 243 -9.36 16.10 -19.39
C GLY A 243 -9.66 15.94 -20.88
N GLY A 244 -9.87 14.73 -21.37
CA GLY A 244 -9.95 14.39 -22.79
C GLY A 244 -8.59 14.04 -23.39
N ASN A 245 -8.59 13.51 -24.61
CA ASN A 245 -7.40 12.94 -25.25
C ASN A 245 -6.93 13.72 -26.49
N ALA A 246 -7.70 14.69 -26.98
CA ALA A 246 -7.46 15.35 -28.27
C ALA A 246 -6.63 16.66 -28.15
N PHE A 247 -5.53 16.63 -27.39
CA PHE A 247 -4.65 17.79 -27.25
C PHE A 247 -3.62 17.88 -28.39
N PHE A 248 -3.14 16.73 -28.86
CA PHE A 248 -2.21 16.56 -29.97
C PHE A 248 -2.64 15.37 -30.83
N GLU A 249 -2.39 15.40 -32.13
CA GLU A 249 -2.39 14.17 -32.93
C GLU A 249 -1.10 13.39 -32.69
N ARG A 250 -1.10 12.05 -32.84
CA ARG A 250 0.12 11.24 -32.59
C ARG A 250 1.34 11.66 -33.40
N ASN A 251 1.11 12.17 -34.62
CA ASN A 251 2.16 12.64 -35.52
C ASN A 251 2.19 14.17 -35.64
N ASP A 252 1.63 14.89 -34.66
CA ASP A 252 1.65 16.34 -34.63
C ASP A 252 3.11 16.84 -34.53
N PRO A 253 3.59 17.70 -35.45
CA PRO A 253 4.91 18.32 -35.34
C PRO A 253 5.13 19.06 -34.02
N ASP A 254 4.05 19.59 -33.43
CA ASP A 254 4.10 20.29 -32.14
C ASP A 254 4.38 19.33 -30.97
N LEU A 255 4.19 18.02 -31.12
CA LEU A 255 4.51 17.02 -30.10
C LEU A 255 6.00 16.65 -30.08
N ALA A 256 6.71 16.83 -31.21
CA ALA A 256 8.11 16.42 -31.36
C ALA A 256 9.06 17.00 -30.30
N PRO A 257 8.97 18.29 -29.90
CA PRO A 257 9.84 18.85 -28.86
C PRO A 257 9.72 18.12 -27.51
N LEU A 258 8.51 17.70 -27.12
CA LEU A 258 8.31 16.91 -25.90
C LEU A 258 8.95 15.52 -26.02
N LEU A 259 8.79 14.83 -27.15
CA LEU A 259 9.39 13.52 -27.38
C LEU A 259 10.92 13.59 -27.38
N ASP A 260 11.49 14.60 -28.04
CA ASP A 260 12.94 14.81 -28.11
C ASP A 260 13.52 15.23 -26.76
N PHE A 261 12.78 16.00 -25.96
CA PHE A 261 13.13 16.32 -24.58
C PHE A 261 13.15 15.05 -23.72
N MET A 262 12.11 14.22 -23.80
CA MET A 262 12.03 12.96 -23.06
C MET A 262 13.16 11.99 -23.46
N ALA A 263 13.50 11.89 -24.74
CA ALA A 263 14.64 11.09 -25.18
C ALA A 263 15.99 11.61 -24.63
N ALA A 264 16.16 12.94 -24.55
CA ALA A 264 17.35 13.56 -23.97
C ALA A 264 17.46 13.30 -22.46
N VAL A 265 16.37 13.49 -21.70
CA VAL A 265 16.31 13.17 -20.26
C VAL A 265 16.69 11.71 -20.02
N ARG A 266 16.16 10.79 -20.83
CA ARG A 266 16.51 9.36 -20.71
C ARG A 266 17.99 9.11 -20.90
N THR A 267 18.61 9.76 -21.87
CA THR A 267 20.05 9.63 -22.11
C THR A 267 20.86 10.16 -20.93
N GLU A 268 20.50 11.35 -20.42
CA GLU A 268 21.19 11.97 -19.29
C GLU A 268 21.08 11.16 -18.00
N LEU A 269 19.93 10.54 -17.76
CA LEU A 269 19.66 9.73 -16.57
C LEU A 269 20.06 8.26 -16.70
N GLY A 270 20.86 7.91 -17.72
CA GLY A 270 21.42 6.57 -17.91
C GLY A 270 20.42 5.51 -18.40
N ALA A 271 19.29 5.92 -18.97
CA ALA A 271 18.25 5.06 -19.53
C ALA A 271 18.27 4.98 -21.07
N GLY A 272 19.35 5.43 -21.72
CA GLY A 272 19.44 5.49 -23.20
C GLY A 272 19.34 4.11 -23.88
N ASP A 273 19.92 3.08 -23.26
CA ASP A 273 19.98 1.71 -23.81
C ASP A 273 19.00 0.74 -23.12
N THR A 274 18.03 1.26 -22.34
CA THR A 274 17.09 0.45 -21.56
C THR A 274 15.75 0.20 -22.28
N GLY A 275 15.04 -0.83 -21.84
CA GLY A 275 13.63 -1.07 -22.20
C GLY A 275 13.38 -1.71 -23.56
N THR A 276 14.43 -2.13 -24.29
CA THR A 276 14.27 -2.80 -25.60
C THR A 276 14.30 -4.32 -25.41
N PRO A 277 13.18 -5.04 -25.62
CA PRO A 277 13.17 -6.50 -25.54
C PRO A 277 13.97 -7.14 -26.67
N THR A 278 14.84 -8.07 -26.32
CA THR A 278 15.59 -8.91 -27.28
C THR A 278 14.96 -10.28 -27.46
N GLY A 279 14.16 -10.73 -26.50
CA GLY A 279 13.46 -11.99 -26.48
C GLY A 279 12.63 -12.14 -25.22
N ILE A 280 12.12 -13.34 -24.99
CA ILE A 280 11.47 -13.73 -23.73
C ILE A 280 12.08 -15.03 -23.21
N VAL A 281 12.15 -15.17 -21.89
CA VAL A 281 12.35 -16.45 -21.20
C VAL A 281 11.04 -16.86 -20.55
N PHE A 282 10.80 -18.17 -20.43
CA PHE A 282 9.59 -18.71 -19.82
C PHE A 282 9.85 -20.14 -19.34
N ALA A 283 9.02 -20.65 -18.43
CA ALA A 283 9.04 -22.04 -18.05
C ALA A 283 8.01 -22.83 -18.88
N ALA A 284 8.28 -24.11 -19.15
CA ALA A 284 7.27 -25.01 -19.67
C ALA A 284 7.30 -26.35 -18.91
N THR A 285 6.15 -26.80 -18.40
CA THR A 285 6.04 -27.94 -17.48
C THR A 285 4.90 -28.89 -17.85
N ASP A 286 4.81 -30.08 -17.25
CA ASP A 286 3.63 -30.95 -17.42
C ASP A 286 2.43 -30.34 -16.68
N ALA A 287 1.24 -30.38 -17.30
CA ALA A 287 0.01 -29.90 -16.66
C ALA A 287 -0.25 -30.67 -15.36
N THR A 288 -0.11 -29.98 -14.23
CA THR A 288 -0.26 -30.55 -12.89
C THR A 288 -1.12 -29.62 -12.04
N PRO A 289 -2.22 -30.10 -11.44
CA PRO A 289 -3.04 -29.26 -10.56
C PRO A 289 -2.23 -28.85 -9.32
N ARG A 290 -2.31 -27.57 -8.98
CA ARG A 290 -1.64 -26.93 -7.83
C ARG A 290 -2.50 -25.77 -7.31
N GLU A 291 -2.88 -25.85 -6.04
CA GLU A 291 -3.39 -24.68 -5.31
C GLU A 291 -2.30 -23.61 -5.24
N LEU A 292 -2.67 -22.33 -5.41
CA LEU A 292 -1.74 -21.20 -5.42
C LEU A 292 -0.77 -21.19 -4.22
N TYR A 293 -1.27 -21.58 -3.05
CA TYR A 293 -0.50 -21.56 -1.80
C TYR A 293 0.41 -22.79 -1.61
N ASP A 294 0.22 -23.88 -2.36
CA ASP A 294 1.09 -25.06 -2.25
C ASP A 294 2.33 -24.89 -3.12
N ILE A 295 3.26 -24.07 -2.65
CA ILE A 295 4.56 -23.89 -3.30
C ILE A 295 5.49 -25.11 -3.19
N THR A 296 5.07 -26.17 -2.51
CA THR A 296 5.86 -27.41 -2.35
C THR A 296 5.46 -28.52 -3.31
N ALA A 297 4.24 -28.43 -3.89
CA ALA A 297 3.69 -29.37 -4.86
C ALA A 297 4.66 -29.68 -6.00
N TRP A 298 4.80 -30.97 -6.31
CA TRP A 298 5.65 -31.50 -7.38
C TRP A 298 5.06 -31.20 -8.76
N GLN A 299 5.79 -30.41 -9.56
CA GLN A 299 5.42 -30.08 -10.95
C GLN A 299 6.49 -30.64 -11.91
N PRO A 300 6.40 -31.91 -12.32
CA PRO A 300 7.41 -32.54 -13.16
C PRO A 300 7.42 -31.99 -14.59
N GLY A 301 8.55 -32.21 -15.26
CA GLY A 301 8.68 -31.94 -16.69
C GLY A 301 8.97 -30.49 -17.00
N GLY A 302 9.33 -29.70 -15.99
CA GLY A 302 9.72 -28.30 -16.12
C GLY A 302 11.04 -28.13 -16.86
N ASP A 303 11.13 -27.08 -17.66
CA ASP A 303 12.32 -26.60 -18.34
C ASP A 303 12.23 -25.08 -18.54
N ILE A 304 13.36 -24.38 -18.55
CA ILE A 304 13.42 -22.96 -18.93
C ILE A 304 13.74 -22.85 -20.42
N TYR A 305 12.93 -22.07 -21.14
CA TYR A 305 13.09 -21.79 -22.56
C TYR A 305 13.40 -20.32 -22.81
N SER A 306 14.05 -20.05 -23.94
CA SER A 306 14.12 -18.71 -24.54
C SER A 306 13.50 -18.72 -25.92
N LEU A 307 12.78 -17.64 -26.27
CA LEU A 307 12.31 -17.35 -27.62
C LEU A 307 12.91 -16.03 -28.12
N ILE A 308 13.80 -16.10 -29.10
CA ILE A 308 14.59 -14.95 -29.58
C ILE A 308 14.50 -14.82 -31.12
N PRO A 309 14.01 -13.69 -31.67
CA PRO A 309 13.23 -12.66 -30.97
C PRO A 309 11.88 -13.21 -30.51
N ALA A 310 11.19 -12.48 -29.62
CA ALA A 310 9.88 -12.86 -29.10
C ALA A 310 8.76 -12.69 -30.16
N THR A 311 8.82 -13.43 -31.26
CA THR A 311 7.84 -13.38 -32.36
C THR A 311 7.45 -14.79 -32.78
N PRO A 312 6.32 -14.98 -33.46
CA PRO A 312 6.01 -16.27 -34.05
C PRO A 312 7.15 -16.73 -34.97
N GLY A 313 7.71 -17.91 -34.69
CA GLY A 313 8.85 -18.45 -35.43
C GLY A 313 10.22 -17.91 -35.03
N GLY A 314 10.33 -17.21 -33.88
CA GLY A 314 11.62 -16.95 -33.23
C GLY A 314 12.37 -18.23 -32.90
N ASP A 315 13.67 -18.11 -32.62
CA ASP A 315 14.50 -19.26 -32.23
C ASP A 315 14.12 -19.72 -30.82
N LEU A 316 13.46 -20.87 -30.74
CA LEU A 316 13.07 -21.51 -29.50
C LEU A 316 14.18 -22.43 -29.03
N ARG A 317 14.73 -22.15 -27.85
CA ARG A 317 15.80 -22.95 -27.25
C ARG A 317 15.44 -23.35 -25.83
N ASN A 318 15.55 -24.64 -25.54
CA ASN A 318 15.55 -25.15 -24.17
C ASN A 318 16.93 -24.87 -23.54
N LEU A 319 16.96 -24.11 -22.45
CA LEU A 319 18.18 -23.70 -21.75
C LEU A 319 18.61 -24.70 -20.67
N THR A 320 17.70 -25.58 -20.22
CA THR A 320 17.92 -26.50 -19.10
C THR A 320 18.02 -27.97 -19.46
N ALA A 321 17.75 -28.34 -20.70
CA ALA A 321 17.77 -29.73 -21.18
C ALA A 321 19.04 -30.53 -20.83
N ASP A 322 20.21 -29.88 -20.81
CA ASP A 322 21.49 -30.54 -20.51
C ASP A 322 21.81 -30.59 -18.99
N HIS A 323 20.97 -29.97 -18.15
CA HIS A 323 21.20 -29.81 -16.70
C HIS A 323 20.42 -30.82 -15.83
N HIS A 324 19.56 -31.64 -16.43
CA HIS A 324 18.87 -32.77 -15.80
C HIS A 324 18.71 -33.94 -16.77
N SER A 325 18.56 -35.16 -16.24
CA SER A 325 18.43 -36.40 -17.04
C SER A 325 17.07 -37.08 -16.91
N GLU A 326 16.23 -36.61 -15.99
CA GLU A 326 14.89 -37.11 -15.68
C GLU A 326 13.91 -35.93 -15.66
N SER A 327 12.61 -36.21 -15.48
CA SER A 327 11.58 -35.17 -15.36
C SER A 327 11.83 -34.35 -14.09
N ALA A 328 12.40 -33.15 -14.24
CA ALA A 328 12.70 -32.23 -13.15
C ALA A 328 11.53 -31.26 -12.94
N ASP A 329 11.50 -30.61 -11.78
CA ASP A 329 10.61 -29.48 -11.50
C ASP A 329 11.45 -28.22 -11.61
N ILE A 330 11.19 -27.42 -12.65
CA ILE A 330 11.90 -26.21 -13.02
C ILE A 330 10.88 -25.15 -13.40
N ARG A 331 10.89 -24.00 -12.71
CA ARG A 331 9.88 -22.96 -12.84
C ARG A 331 10.36 -21.58 -12.38
N ASP A 332 9.48 -20.59 -12.49
CA ASP A 332 9.64 -19.21 -12.01
C ASP A 332 10.90 -18.47 -12.53
N PRO A 333 11.13 -18.39 -13.86
CA PRO A 333 12.24 -17.65 -14.42
C PRO A 333 12.12 -16.13 -14.17
N SER A 334 13.25 -15.49 -13.88
CA SER A 334 13.36 -14.03 -13.78
C SER A 334 14.67 -13.53 -14.35
N VAL A 335 14.61 -12.44 -15.12
CA VAL A 335 15.77 -11.88 -15.85
C VAL A 335 16.43 -10.75 -15.06
N SER A 336 17.76 -10.72 -15.00
CA SER A 336 18.53 -9.68 -14.32
C SER A 336 18.35 -8.29 -14.96
N TYR A 337 18.64 -7.22 -14.21
CA TYR A 337 18.50 -5.84 -14.71
C TYR A 337 19.42 -5.54 -15.90
N ASP A 338 20.54 -6.23 -16.05
CA ASP A 338 21.43 -6.10 -17.20
C ASP A 338 21.01 -6.98 -18.40
N GLY A 339 19.94 -7.77 -18.27
CA GLY A 339 19.41 -8.63 -19.33
C GLY A 339 20.27 -9.86 -19.66
N ASN A 340 21.32 -10.16 -18.87
CA ASN A 340 22.30 -11.20 -19.22
C ASN A 340 22.14 -12.51 -18.45
N ARG A 341 21.39 -12.52 -17.33
CA ARG A 341 21.23 -13.67 -16.46
C ARG A 341 19.76 -13.98 -16.21
N VAL A 342 19.48 -15.26 -15.97
CA VAL A 342 18.17 -15.78 -15.57
C VAL A 342 18.33 -16.47 -14.23
N ALA A 343 17.50 -16.10 -13.25
CA ALA A 343 17.28 -16.83 -12.02
C ALA A 343 16.03 -17.70 -12.15
N PHE A 344 16.00 -18.87 -11.52
CA PHE A 344 14.84 -19.77 -11.55
C PHE A 344 14.89 -20.76 -10.37
N ALA A 345 13.79 -21.43 -10.09
CA ALA A 345 13.70 -22.50 -9.10
C ALA A 345 13.85 -23.87 -9.78
N MET A 346 14.59 -24.79 -9.16
CA MET A 346 14.79 -26.14 -9.68
C MET A 346 14.96 -27.17 -8.56
N ARG A 347 14.37 -28.36 -8.78
CA ARG A 347 14.69 -29.60 -8.06
C ARG A 347 14.63 -30.79 -9.02
N LYS A 348 15.44 -31.83 -8.78
CA LYS A 348 15.60 -32.96 -9.71
C LYS A 348 14.59 -34.07 -9.49
N THR A 349 14.17 -34.27 -8.24
CA THR A 349 13.18 -35.27 -7.84
C THR A 349 12.19 -34.65 -6.86
N GLU A 350 11.00 -35.26 -6.72
CA GLU A 350 9.98 -34.84 -5.75
C GLU A 350 10.52 -34.73 -4.31
N ASN A 351 11.49 -35.58 -3.95
CA ASN A 351 12.08 -35.62 -2.61
C ASN A 351 13.11 -34.51 -2.36
N ASP A 352 13.61 -33.85 -3.40
CA ASP A 352 14.57 -32.76 -3.27
C ASP A 352 13.90 -31.43 -2.88
N CYS A 353 14.64 -30.55 -2.21
CA CYS A 353 14.21 -29.18 -1.97
C CYS A 353 14.25 -28.36 -3.27
N LEU A 354 13.28 -27.47 -3.47
CA LEU A 354 13.35 -26.44 -4.51
C LEU A 354 14.41 -25.42 -4.13
N ASN A 355 15.44 -25.32 -4.97
CA ASN A 355 16.56 -24.42 -4.79
C ASN A 355 16.63 -23.42 -5.94
N LEU A 356 17.22 -22.26 -5.67
CA LEU A 356 17.42 -21.21 -6.65
C LEU A 356 18.70 -21.45 -7.43
N TYR A 357 18.63 -21.21 -8.74
CA TYR A 357 19.73 -21.30 -9.67
C TYR A 357 19.82 -20.02 -10.49
N VAL A 358 21.03 -19.70 -10.95
CA VAL A 358 21.30 -18.61 -11.88
C VAL A 358 22.13 -19.15 -13.04
N MET A 359 21.78 -18.73 -14.26
CA MET A 359 22.58 -19.00 -15.46
C MET A 359 22.59 -17.77 -16.38
N ASN A 360 23.45 -17.79 -17.39
CA ASN A 360 23.41 -16.80 -18.47
C ASN A 360 22.17 -17.05 -19.35
N VAL A 361 21.65 -16.00 -20.00
CA VAL A 361 20.51 -16.10 -20.94
C VAL A 361 20.77 -17.04 -22.13
N ASP A 362 22.03 -17.37 -22.41
CA ASP A 362 22.43 -18.34 -23.43
C ASP A 362 22.47 -19.81 -22.93
N GLY A 363 22.06 -20.06 -21.68
CA GLY A 363 22.03 -21.36 -21.00
C GLY A 363 23.36 -21.81 -20.39
N SER A 364 24.43 -21.02 -20.51
CA SER A 364 25.74 -21.33 -19.93
C SER A 364 25.87 -20.85 -18.47
N GLY A 365 26.90 -21.34 -17.77
CA GLY A 365 27.27 -20.79 -16.45
C GLY A 365 26.31 -21.11 -15.31
N LEU A 366 25.50 -22.18 -15.41
CA LEU A 366 24.56 -22.58 -14.37
C LEU A 366 25.25 -22.73 -13.01
N THR A 367 24.75 -21.99 -12.03
CA THR A 367 25.24 -21.96 -10.65
C THR A 367 24.06 -22.10 -9.71
N GLN A 368 24.16 -23.02 -8.76
CA GLN A 368 23.20 -23.18 -7.68
C GLN A 368 23.46 -22.14 -6.58
N VAL A 369 22.45 -21.33 -6.26
CA VAL A 369 22.50 -20.23 -5.29
C VAL A 369 22.13 -20.73 -3.89
N THR A 370 20.93 -21.29 -3.71
CA THR A 370 20.53 -21.94 -2.44
C THR A 370 20.86 -23.42 -2.46
N ARG A 371 21.23 -24.00 -1.30
CA ARG A 371 21.73 -25.38 -1.18
C ARG A 371 21.01 -26.16 -0.07
N ASP A 372 19.72 -25.91 0.08
CA ASP A 372 18.87 -26.58 1.05
C ASP A 372 18.68 -28.06 0.65
N THR A 373 18.70 -28.95 1.64
CA THR A 373 18.56 -30.40 1.43
C THR A 373 17.72 -31.04 2.53
N GLY A 374 16.93 -32.06 2.17
CA GLY A 374 16.13 -32.84 3.12
C GLY A 374 14.93 -32.08 3.65
N THR A 375 14.51 -32.43 4.87
CA THR A 375 13.36 -31.84 5.55
C THR A 375 13.84 -31.15 6.81
N LEU A 376 13.27 -29.99 7.13
CA LEU A 376 13.52 -29.29 8.39
C LEU A 376 13.10 -30.16 9.59
N PRO A 377 13.61 -29.91 10.80
CA PRO A 377 13.19 -30.63 12.00
C PRO A 377 11.67 -30.63 12.24
N SER A 378 10.97 -29.60 11.74
CA SER A 378 9.51 -29.49 11.80
C SER A 378 8.78 -30.46 10.87
N GLY A 379 9.46 -31.15 9.94
CA GLY A 379 8.81 -31.97 8.92
C GLY A 379 8.47 -31.21 7.64
N ILE A 380 8.77 -29.91 7.56
CA ILE A 380 8.56 -29.09 6.36
C ILE A 380 9.77 -29.17 5.41
N LYS A 381 9.50 -29.40 4.13
CA LYS A 381 10.49 -29.34 3.06
C LYS A 381 10.70 -27.88 2.64
N VAL A 382 11.96 -27.46 2.52
CA VAL A 382 12.27 -26.12 2.04
C VAL A 382 11.96 -26.01 0.55
N ALA A 383 11.15 -25.03 0.20
CA ALA A 383 10.95 -24.59 -1.18
C ALA A 383 11.39 -23.14 -1.28
N ASN A 384 12.30 -22.84 -2.20
CA ASN A 384 12.67 -21.49 -2.61
C ASN A 384 12.17 -21.30 -4.05
N VAL A 385 11.22 -20.38 -4.24
CA VAL A 385 10.46 -20.20 -5.49
C VAL A 385 10.31 -18.72 -5.82
N GLU A 386 9.81 -18.41 -7.01
CA GLU A 386 9.49 -17.05 -7.45
C GLU A 386 10.62 -16.02 -7.22
N PRO A 387 11.86 -16.30 -7.67
CA PRO A 387 12.94 -15.33 -7.55
C PRO A 387 12.67 -14.12 -8.44
N VAL A 388 12.88 -12.92 -7.90
CA VAL A 388 12.94 -11.67 -8.64
C VAL A 388 14.25 -10.94 -8.40
N TRP A 389 14.86 -10.47 -9.48
CA TRP A 389 16.06 -9.64 -9.40
C TRP A 389 15.73 -8.27 -8.83
N GLY A 390 16.50 -7.83 -7.83
CA GLY A 390 16.55 -6.43 -7.41
C GLY A 390 17.49 -5.59 -8.30
N PRO A 391 17.34 -4.25 -8.29
CA PRO A 391 18.26 -3.35 -8.99
C PRO A 391 19.68 -3.36 -8.40
N ASP A 392 19.86 -3.97 -7.22
CA ASP A 392 21.12 -4.17 -6.49
C ASP A 392 21.83 -5.50 -6.82
N ASP A 393 21.41 -6.23 -7.86
CA ASP A 393 21.91 -7.56 -8.25
C ASP A 393 21.69 -8.69 -7.23
N ARG A 394 20.81 -8.50 -6.24
CA ARG A 394 20.37 -9.58 -5.33
C ARG A 394 19.10 -10.25 -5.82
N LEU A 395 18.84 -11.44 -5.28
CA LEU A 395 17.59 -12.15 -5.50
C LEU A 395 16.68 -11.96 -4.30
N TYR A 396 15.42 -11.63 -4.58
CA TYR A 396 14.32 -11.60 -3.64
C TYR A 396 13.37 -12.75 -4.01
N PHE A 397 12.90 -13.53 -3.06
CA PHE A 397 12.23 -14.79 -3.39
C PHE A 397 11.32 -15.25 -2.26
N VAL A 398 10.40 -16.14 -2.59
CA VAL A 398 9.46 -16.73 -1.63
C VAL A 398 10.07 -18.01 -1.07
N SER A 399 9.97 -18.22 0.25
CA SER A 399 10.56 -19.39 0.90
C SER A 399 9.75 -19.94 2.07
N THR A 400 9.70 -21.28 2.16
CA THR A 400 9.15 -22.01 3.33
C THR A 400 10.17 -22.24 4.44
N ARG A 401 11.37 -21.65 4.33
CA ARG A 401 12.49 -21.91 5.25
C ARG A 401 12.27 -21.47 6.70
N GLY A 402 11.22 -20.67 6.96
CA GLY A 402 10.75 -20.42 8.33
C GLY A 402 10.36 -21.71 9.06
N GLY A 403 9.97 -22.75 8.32
CA GLY A 403 9.82 -24.11 8.84
C GLY A 403 8.59 -24.28 9.71
N VAL A 404 7.53 -23.51 9.46
CA VAL A 404 6.27 -23.52 10.20
C VAL A 404 5.09 -23.52 9.21
N MET A 405 3.90 -23.90 9.64
CA MET A 405 2.67 -23.88 8.84
C MET A 405 2.06 -22.49 8.85
N ALA A 406 1.36 -22.12 7.76
CA ALA A 406 0.50 -20.94 7.74
C ALA A 406 -0.65 -21.09 8.76
N ASP A 407 -1.29 -19.99 9.18
CA ASP A 407 -2.34 -19.99 10.22
C ASP A 407 -3.49 -20.99 9.92
N SER A 408 -3.86 -21.13 8.64
CA SER A 408 -4.85 -22.13 8.20
C SER A 408 -4.45 -23.60 8.45
N GLY A 409 -3.17 -23.87 8.69
CA GLY A 409 -2.62 -25.22 8.81
C GLY A 409 -2.56 -26.03 7.52
N ARG A 410 -3.08 -25.51 6.40
CA ARG A 410 -3.20 -26.26 5.14
C ARG A 410 -1.86 -26.40 4.40
N HIS A 411 -1.05 -25.34 4.43
CA HIS A 411 0.18 -25.23 3.65
C HIS A 411 1.35 -24.75 4.53
N PRO A 412 2.60 -25.16 4.23
CA PRO A 412 3.78 -24.54 4.83
C PRO A 412 3.77 -23.02 4.61
N LEU A 413 4.13 -22.26 5.65
CA LEU A 413 4.16 -20.80 5.58
C LEU A 413 5.25 -20.33 4.61
N SER A 414 4.89 -19.45 3.68
CA SER A 414 5.80 -18.77 2.77
C SER A 414 5.93 -17.29 3.08
N ASN A 415 7.18 -16.82 3.21
CA ASN A 415 7.51 -15.41 3.35
C ASN A 415 8.60 -15.00 2.34
N ILE A 416 8.75 -13.70 2.15
CA ILE A 416 9.72 -13.09 1.26
C ILE A 416 11.09 -13.04 1.94
N HIS A 417 12.10 -13.42 1.19
CA HIS A 417 13.49 -13.47 1.59
C HIS A 417 14.35 -12.76 0.54
N ARG A 418 15.57 -12.39 0.94
CA ARG A 418 16.62 -11.86 0.05
C ARG A 418 17.88 -12.68 0.21
N ILE A 419 18.66 -12.84 -0.86
CA ILE A 419 19.97 -13.52 -0.86
C ILE A 419 20.94 -12.89 -1.86
N ASP A 420 22.23 -12.93 -1.54
CA ASP A 420 23.29 -12.60 -2.49
C ASP A 420 23.44 -13.73 -3.52
N THR A 421 23.85 -13.40 -4.75
CA THR A 421 23.92 -14.39 -5.84
C THR A 421 25.02 -15.46 -5.66
N ASP A 422 25.93 -15.28 -4.69
CA ASP A 422 26.89 -16.31 -4.29
C ASP A 422 26.32 -17.33 -3.28
N GLY A 423 25.08 -17.10 -2.82
CA GLY A 423 24.37 -17.92 -1.83
C GLY A 423 24.60 -17.49 -0.39
N SER A 424 25.28 -16.37 -0.14
CA SER A 424 25.47 -15.79 1.19
C SER A 424 24.40 -14.71 1.50
N GLY A 425 24.43 -14.15 2.71
CA GLY A 425 23.60 -12.98 3.05
C GLY A 425 22.09 -13.22 3.00
N ILE A 426 21.63 -14.45 3.25
CA ILE A 426 20.20 -14.76 3.27
C ILE A 426 19.50 -14.09 4.45
N VAL A 427 18.36 -13.46 4.17
CA VAL A 427 17.56 -12.70 5.13
C VAL A 427 16.08 -12.93 4.90
N GLN A 428 15.33 -13.10 5.98
CA GLN A 428 13.87 -13.04 5.95
C GLN A 428 13.44 -11.58 6.02
N MET A 429 12.63 -11.16 5.05
CA MET A 429 12.21 -9.77 4.89
C MET A 429 10.82 -9.53 5.47
N THR A 430 9.98 -10.55 5.47
CA THR A 430 8.58 -10.49 5.92
C THR A 430 8.26 -11.61 6.90
N PHE A 431 7.30 -11.35 7.80
CA PHE A 431 7.03 -12.23 8.96
C PHE A 431 5.55 -12.53 9.16
N SER A 432 4.67 -12.30 8.17
CA SER A 432 3.24 -12.60 8.28
C SER A 432 2.99 -14.06 8.66
N ALA A 433 1.90 -14.34 9.37
CA ALA A 433 1.54 -15.71 9.75
C ALA A 433 0.71 -16.46 8.69
N ASP A 434 0.48 -15.84 7.52
CA ASP A 434 -0.12 -16.47 6.35
C ASP A 434 0.69 -16.12 5.10
N ASN A 435 0.45 -16.84 4.00
CA ASN A 435 1.35 -16.91 2.85
C ASN A 435 1.47 -15.60 2.07
N GLU A 436 2.70 -15.35 1.61
CA GLU A 436 3.05 -14.25 0.71
C GLU A 436 3.75 -14.78 -0.53
N PHE A 437 3.40 -14.23 -1.69
CA PHE A 437 3.84 -14.71 -3.00
C PHE A 437 3.71 -13.64 -4.11
N ALA A 438 4.15 -13.98 -5.30
CA ALA A 438 4.24 -13.15 -6.50
C ALA A 438 4.93 -11.79 -6.28
N PRO A 439 6.16 -11.75 -5.74
CA PRO A 439 6.89 -10.50 -5.55
C PRO A 439 7.20 -9.84 -6.90
N ALA A 440 7.01 -8.52 -7.00
CA ALA A 440 7.30 -7.73 -8.19
C ALA A 440 7.77 -6.32 -7.79
N TRP A 441 8.85 -5.85 -8.43
CA TRP A 441 9.35 -4.49 -8.22
C TRP A 441 8.50 -3.46 -8.93
N ARG A 442 8.19 -2.36 -8.24
CA ARG A 442 7.49 -1.21 -8.83
C ARG A 442 8.13 0.10 -8.46
N ALA A 443 8.20 0.98 -9.44
CA ALA A 443 8.68 2.33 -9.21
C ALA A 443 7.64 3.12 -8.41
N PHE A 444 8.09 3.61 -7.26
CA PHE A 444 7.35 4.57 -6.47
C PHE A 444 8.19 5.84 -6.30
N HIS A 445 7.48 6.89 -5.97
CA HIS A 445 8.08 8.17 -5.80
C HIS A 445 8.23 8.49 -4.32
N LYS A 446 9.45 8.81 -3.89
CA LYS A 446 9.72 9.25 -2.52
C LYS A 446 9.65 10.77 -2.43
N ALA A 447 8.77 11.29 -1.58
CA ALA A 447 8.69 12.72 -1.31
C ALA A 447 10.02 13.23 -0.71
N GLY A 448 10.47 14.42 -1.14
CA GLY A 448 11.69 15.05 -0.63
C GLY A 448 13.02 14.55 -1.25
N VAL A 449 12.96 13.63 -2.23
CA VAL A 449 14.15 13.18 -2.98
C VAL A 449 14.25 13.97 -4.30
N GLN A 450 15.46 14.08 -4.86
CA GLN A 450 15.63 14.74 -6.17
C GLN A 450 14.81 14.01 -7.25
N PRO A 451 14.14 14.72 -8.16
CA PRO A 451 13.17 14.13 -9.11
C PRO A 451 13.73 13.12 -10.10
N GLU A 452 15.04 13.11 -10.30
CA GLU A 452 15.79 12.12 -11.08
C GLU A 452 16.02 10.78 -10.34
N GLN A 453 15.79 10.74 -9.02
CA GLN A 453 15.93 9.55 -8.17
C GLN A 453 14.54 8.98 -7.86
N ARG A 454 14.31 7.73 -8.29
CA ARG A 454 13.11 6.96 -7.92
C ARG A 454 13.50 5.92 -6.88
N THR A 455 12.52 5.49 -6.10
CA THR A 455 12.66 4.31 -5.23
C THR A 455 11.82 3.18 -5.81
N LEU A 456 12.20 1.94 -5.55
CA LEU A 456 11.36 0.80 -5.89
C LEU A 456 10.78 0.20 -4.61
N ASP A 457 9.46 0.05 -4.54
CA ASP A 457 8.86 -0.79 -3.50
C ASP A 457 8.68 -2.19 -4.08
N LEU A 458 8.77 -3.19 -3.20
CA LEU A 458 8.43 -4.55 -3.53
C LEU A 458 6.92 -4.73 -3.31
N THR A 459 6.20 -5.01 -4.40
CA THR A 459 4.78 -5.41 -4.34
C THR A 459 4.65 -6.92 -4.31
N PHE A 460 3.64 -7.45 -3.64
CA PHE A 460 3.40 -8.89 -3.53
C PHE A 460 1.94 -9.15 -3.15
N THR A 461 1.48 -10.37 -3.36
CA THR A 461 0.20 -10.84 -2.84
C THR A 461 0.39 -11.35 -1.41
N ALA A 462 -0.43 -10.88 -0.46
CA ALA A 462 -0.35 -11.31 0.94
C ALA A 462 -1.71 -11.81 1.42
N VAL A 463 -1.77 -13.02 1.97
CA VAL A 463 -3.02 -13.55 2.52
C VAL A 463 -3.36 -12.85 3.84
N ARG A 464 -4.58 -12.33 3.90
CA ARG A 464 -5.28 -11.82 5.07
C ARG A 464 -6.32 -12.87 5.44
N GLY A 465 -6.22 -13.44 6.63
CA GLY A 465 -7.08 -14.54 7.08
C GLY A 465 -7.40 -14.50 8.56
N VAL A 466 -7.35 -13.30 9.18
CA VAL A 466 -7.75 -13.14 10.58
C VAL A 466 -9.28 -13.01 10.63
N GLY A 467 -9.94 -13.94 11.32
CA GLY A 467 -11.40 -14.08 11.32
C GLY A 467 -11.92 -14.91 10.14
N ASP A 468 -13.19 -14.69 9.77
CA ASP A 468 -13.92 -15.49 8.76
C ASP A 468 -13.77 -15.00 7.31
N ARG A 469 -13.00 -13.93 7.08
CA ARG A 469 -12.75 -13.34 5.76
C ARG A 469 -11.32 -13.59 5.30
N ARG A 470 -11.14 -14.52 4.35
CA ARG A 470 -9.86 -14.79 3.70
C ARG A 470 -9.75 -14.06 2.36
N HIS A 471 -8.83 -13.10 2.26
CA HIS A 471 -8.56 -12.28 1.07
C HIS A 471 -7.05 -12.23 0.80
N ALA A 472 -6.63 -12.06 -0.44
CA ALA A 472 -5.22 -11.92 -0.79
C ALA A 472 -5.01 -10.68 -1.68
N PRO A 473 -5.00 -9.46 -1.09
CA PRO A 473 -4.76 -8.22 -1.83
C PRO A 473 -3.29 -8.07 -2.23
N LEU A 474 -3.05 -7.08 -3.09
CA LEU A 474 -1.70 -6.59 -3.37
C LEU A 474 -1.26 -5.70 -2.20
N MET A 475 -0.13 -6.05 -1.60
CA MET A 475 0.57 -5.27 -0.58
C MET A 475 1.88 -4.74 -1.15
N ARG A 476 2.44 -3.72 -0.51
CA ARG A 476 3.77 -3.20 -0.86
C ARG A 476 4.58 -2.87 0.39
N VAL A 477 5.88 -3.09 0.28
CA VAL A 477 6.87 -2.66 1.27
C VAL A 477 7.98 -1.86 0.58
N PRO A 478 8.46 -0.79 1.22
CA PRO A 478 9.57 -0.01 0.70
C PRO A 478 10.85 -0.85 0.60
N PRO A 479 11.85 -0.41 -0.17
CA PRO A 479 13.07 -1.18 -0.40
C PRO A 479 13.96 -1.32 0.84
N ASP A 480 13.74 -0.50 1.87
CA ASP A 480 14.35 -0.64 3.19
C ASP A 480 13.57 -1.62 4.09
N PHE A 481 12.43 -2.17 3.64
CA PHE A 481 11.64 -3.21 4.30
C PHE A 481 11.25 -2.91 5.74
N ARG A 482 11.01 -1.64 6.08
CA ARG A 482 10.24 -1.31 7.30
C ARG A 482 8.93 -2.11 7.33
N ALA A 483 8.48 -2.49 8.51
CA ALA A 483 7.31 -3.33 8.74
C ALA A 483 5.97 -2.65 8.38
N ASP A 484 6.00 -1.48 7.74
CA ASP A 484 4.85 -0.78 7.18
C ASP A 484 4.32 -1.49 5.93
N TYR A 485 3.36 -2.41 6.16
CA TYR A 485 2.59 -3.10 5.12
C TYR A 485 1.55 -2.16 4.54
N HIS A 486 1.90 -1.42 3.50
CA HIS A 486 0.94 -0.54 2.86
C HIS A 486 0.07 -1.32 1.87
N PRO A 487 -1.27 -1.23 1.99
CA PRO A 487 -2.17 -1.72 0.94
C PRO A 487 -1.86 -1.09 -0.42
N HIS A 488 -1.62 -1.92 -1.43
CA HIS A 488 -1.47 -1.44 -2.80
C HIS A 488 -2.81 -1.43 -3.54
N PHE A 489 -3.55 -2.54 -3.51
CA PHE A 489 -4.86 -2.67 -4.16
C PHE A 489 -5.64 -3.91 -3.66
N GLY A 490 -6.98 -3.83 -3.64
CA GLY A 490 -7.86 -5.00 -3.47
C GLY A 490 -8.19 -5.40 -2.02
N THR A 491 -7.94 -4.54 -1.03
CA THR A 491 -8.12 -4.84 0.39
C THR A 491 -9.54 -5.25 0.81
N GLN A 492 -10.56 -4.66 0.19
CA GLN A 492 -11.98 -4.94 0.46
C GLN A 492 -12.81 -5.08 -0.82
N HIS A 493 -12.19 -5.52 -1.93
CA HIS A 493 -12.92 -5.61 -3.20
C HIS A 493 -14.06 -6.65 -3.10
N PRO A 494 -15.31 -6.31 -3.48
CA PRO A 494 -16.48 -7.17 -3.24
C PRO A 494 -16.48 -8.44 -4.10
N ASP A 495 -15.95 -8.36 -5.33
CA ASP A 495 -16.09 -9.44 -6.31
C ASP A 495 -14.89 -10.39 -6.42
N TYR A 496 -13.69 -9.99 -5.95
CA TYR A 496 -12.46 -10.75 -6.18
C TYR A 496 -11.73 -11.01 -4.86
N GLN A 497 -11.38 -12.27 -4.60
CA GLN A 497 -10.70 -12.65 -3.36
C GLN A 497 -9.17 -12.51 -3.46
N ILE A 498 -8.59 -12.85 -4.62
CA ILE A 498 -7.14 -12.94 -4.80
C ILE A 498 -6.71 -12.07 -5.99
N PHE A 499 -5.70 -11.24 -5.76
CA PHE A 499 -5.04 -10.38 -6.75
C PHE A 499 -3.58 -10.82 -6.85
N THR A 500 -3.14 -11.33 -8.00
CA THR A 500 -1.79 -11.90 -8.13
C THR A 500 -1.18 -11.75 -9.53
N ALA A 501 0.07 -12.17 -9.70
CA ALA A 501 0.85 -12.12 -10.94
C ALA A 501 0.83 -10.73 -11.60
N VAL A 502 1.10 -9.70 -10.79
CA VAL A 502 0.96 -8.30 -11.20
C VAL A 502 2.18 -7.83 -12.00
N SER A 503 1.98 -7.23 -13.18
CA SER A 503 3.04 -6.66 -14.04
C SER A 503 2.73 -5.22 -14.44
N ALA A 504 3.75 -4.36 -14.60
CA ALA A 504 3.59 -2.92 -14.83
C ALA A 504 3.88 -2.52 -16.28
N PHE A 505 3.00 -1.72 -16.89
CA PHE A 505 3.27 -1.08 -18.17
C PHE A 505 4.19 0.14 -18.02
N PRO A 506 4.84 0.59 -19.11
CA PRO A 506 5.55 1.86 -19.15
C PRO A 506 4.68 3.10 -18.88
N ASP A 507 3.35 2.96 -18.90
CA ASP A 507 2.42 4.04 -18.54
C ASP A 507 1.90 3.92 -17.09
N ASP A 508 2.51 3.07 -16.27
CA ASP A 508 2.18 2.78 -14.86
C ASP A 508 0.75 2.25 -14.64
N ARG A 509 0.13 1.65 -15.66
CA ARG A 509 -1.00 0.74 -15.45
C ARG A 509 -0.50 -0.65 -15.16
N GLU A 510 -1.35 -1.49 -14.58
CA GLU A 510 -0.93 -2.79 -14.04
C GLU A 510 -1.84 -3.89 -14.54
N VAL A 511 -1.29 -4.89 -15.20
CA VAL A 511 -2.03 -6.11 -15.58
C VAL A 511 -1.82 -7.16 -14.49
N LEU A 512 -2.84 -7.99 -14.23
CA LEU A 512 -2.82 -8.97 -13.15
C LEU A 512 -3.83 -10.10 -13.40
N ILE A 513 -3.76 -11.13 -12.57
CA ILE A 513 -4.77 -12.18 -12.48
C ILE A 513 -5.70 -11.93 -11.29
N LEU A 514 -7.00 -12.05 -11.57
CA LEU A 514 -8.09 -12.05 -10.61
C LEU A 514 -8.59 -13.49 -10.47
N MET A 515 -8.61 -14.02 -9.26
CA MET A 515 -8.99 -15.40 -8.99
C MET A 515 -9.62 -15.56 -7.61
N ASP A 516 -10.11 -16.77 -7.36
CA ASP A 516 -10.63 -17.22 -6.07
C ASP A 516 -9.81 -18.40 -5.53
N GLU A 517 -9.90 -18.62 -4.22
CA GLU A 517 -9.14 -19.66 -3.49
C GLU A 517 -9.41 -21.09 -4.02
N SER A 518 -10.60 -21.33 -4.59
CA SER A 518 -10.95 -22.64 -5.15
C SER A 518 -10.22 -23.03 -6.44
N SER A 519 -9.41 -22.14 -7.04
CA SER A 519 -8.68 -22.39 -8.28
C SER A 519 -7.48 -23.32 -8.06
N LEU A 520 -7.43 -24.44 -8.79
CA LEU A 520 -6.38 -25.46 -8.74
C LEU A 520 -5.31 -25.35 -9.84
N TRP A 521 -5.36 -24.31 -10.67
CA TRP A 521 -4.46 -24.19 -11.84
C TRP A 521 -3.62 -22.91 -11.83
N GLU A 522 -3.82 -22.05 -10.84
CA GLU A 522 -3.11 -20.77 -10.64
C GLU A 522 -3.36 -19.74 -11.76
N GLY A 523 -4.53 -19.82 -12.39
CA GLY A 523 -5.01 -18.83 -13.36
C GLY A 523 -6.45 -18.43 -13.09
N GLY A 524 -6.90 -17.43 -13.83
CA GLY A 524 -8.19 -16.78 -13.63
C GLY A 524 -8.49 -15.75 -14.70
N ALA A 525 -9.20 -14.69 -14.31
CA ALA A 525 -9.54 -13.59 -15.21
C ALA A 525 -8.39 -12.58 -15.30
N LEU A 526 -8.22 -11.98 -16.47
CA LEU A 526 -7.22 -10.93 -16.68
C LEU A 526 -7.79 -9.56 -16.26
N GLY A 527 -7.12 -8.89 -15.31
CA GLY A 527 -7.45 -7.55 -14.86
C GLY A 527 -6.47 -6.49 -15.39
N LEU A 528 -6.92 -5.23 -15.43
CA LEU A 528 -6.09 -4.05 -15.64
C LEU A 528 -6.44 -2.99 -14.60
N ILE A 529 -5.46 -2.56 -13.82
CA ILE A 529 -5.57 -1.50 -12.82
C ILE A 529 -5.01 -0.19 -13.40
N ASP A 530 -5.78 0.88 -13.27
CA ASP A 530 -5.30 2.26 -13.39
C ASP A 530 -5.58 3.05 -12.10
N ARG A 531 -4.58 3.09 -11.21
CA ARG A 531 -4.67 3.82 -9.93
C ARG A 531 -4.76 5.34 -10.08
N ASN A 532 -4.45 5.90 -11.25
CA ASN A 532 -4.66 7.34 -11.49
C ASN A 532 -6.15 7.69 -11.66
N LEU A 533 -7.04 6.71 -11.72
CA LEU A 533 -8.50 6.90 -11.80
C LEU A 533 -9.17 7.02 -10.43
N GLY A 534 -8.52 6.49 -9.39
CA GLY A 534 -9.03 6.50 -8.02
C GLY A 534 -8.77 5.17 -7.33
N PRO A 535 -9.23 5.01 -6.08
CA PRO A 535 -9.32 3.71 -5.41
C PRO A 535 -10.47 2.87 -5.99
N PRO A 536 -10.59 1.58 -5.60
CA PRO A 536 -11.80 0.80 -5.83
C PRO A 536 -13.04 1.48 -5.21
N ILE A 537 -14.17 1.45 -5.90
CA ILE A 537 -15.47 1.93 -5.38
C ILE A 537 -16.34 0.69 -5.12
N THR A 538 -16.40 0.25 -3.87
CA THR A 538 -16.87 -1.11 -3.52
C THR A 538 -18.37 -1.24 -3.28
N ASP A 539 -19.09 -0.14 -3.10
CA ASP A 539 -20.53 -0.13 -2.79
C ASP A 539 -21.41 0.44 -3.91
N GLY A 540 -20.79 0.85 -5.03
CA GLY A 540 -21.48 1.54 -6.13
C GLY A 540 -22.05 2.91 -5.75
N GLY A 541 -21.68 3.45 -4.58
CA GLY A 541 -22.05 4.79 -4.12
C GLY A 541 -21.30 5.87 -4.90
N GLU A 542 -21.83 7.10 -4.87
CA GLU A 542 -21.12 8.25 -5.42
C GLU A 542 -19.92 8.57 -4.52
N PRO A 543 -18.68 8.53 -5.04
CA PRO A 543 -17.50 8.80 -4.23
C PRO A 543 -17.56 10.23 -3.69
N SER A 544 -17.15 10.43 -2.45
CA SER A 544 -16.98 11.77 -1.88
C SER A 544 -15.85 12.57 -2.54
N VAL A 545 -15.20 12.03 -3.57
CA VAL A 545 -14.37 12.81 -4.50
C VAL A 545 -14.98 12.69 -5.90
N VAL A 546 -15.51 13.81 -6.39
CA VAL A 546 -16.36 13.96 -7.61
C VAL A 546 -15.67 13.51 -8.92
N SER A 547 -14.39 13.15 -8.87
CA SER A 547 -13.58 12.82 -10.06
C SER A 547 -13.10 11.37 -10.14
N TYR A 548 -13.47 10.51 -9.18
CA TYR A 548 -13.11 9.09 -9.21
C TYR A 548 -13.99 8.30 -10.18
N VAL A 549 -13.33 7.37 -10.87
CA VAL A 549 -13.95 6.40 -11.79
C VAL A 549 -13.35 5.03 -11.51
N GLU A 550 -14.05 3.97 -11.92
CA GLU A 550 -13.61 2.58 -11.72
C GLU A 550 -12.15 2.38 -12.16
N SER A 551 -11.33 1.92 -11.23
CA SER A 551 -9.88 1.78 -11.39
C SER A 551 -9.46 0.39 -11.82
N LEU A 552 -10.33 -0.61 -11.64
CA LEU A 552 -10.12 -1.98 -12.12
C LEU A 552 -11.05 -2.29 -13.29
N VAL A 553 -10.46 -2.64 -14.43
CA VAL A 553 -11.20 -3.16 -15.58
C VAL A 553 -10.82 -4.62 -15.81
N ARG A 554 -11.80 -5.51 -15.87
CA ARG A 554 -11.59 -6.86 -16.39
C ARG A 554 -11.44 -6.81 -17.90
N LEU A 555 -10.32 -7.32 -18.41
CA LEU A 555 -10.03 -7.35 -19.83
C LEU A 555 -10.80 -8.50 -20.47
N ASP A 556 -11.86 -8.17 -21.22
CA ASP A 556 -12.59 -9.14 -22.04
C ASP A 556 -12.92 -8.59 -23.44
N THR A 557 -13.07 -9.51 -24.40
CA THR A 557 -13.52 -9.25 -25.77
C THR A 557 -15.05 -9.21 -25.79
N LEU A 558 -15.65 -8.02 -25.80
CA LEU A 558 -17.01 -7.74 -26.32
C LEU A 558 -18.02 -8.93 -26.33
N GLY A 559 -18.36 -9.51 -25.16
CA GLY A 559 -19.47 -10.46 -25.00
C GLY A 559 -19.16 -11.86 -24.46
N GLU A 560 -17.91 -12.13 -24.08
CA GLU A 560 -17.47 -13.36 -23.42
C GLU A 560 -17.27 -13.12 -21.91
N GLU A 561 -17.31 -14.18 -21.09
CA GLU A 561 -17.05 -14.15 -19.63
C GLU A 561 -15.91 -15.12 -19.28
N ALA A 562 -14.65 -14.74 -19.47
CA ALA A 562 -13.53 -15.55 -18.97
C ALA A 562 -13.49 -15.53 -17.43
N GLY A 563 -14.18 -16.47 -16.77
CA GLY A 563 -14.50 -16.47 -15.35
C GLY A 563 -13.26 -16.42 -14.45
N HIS A 564 -13.44 -15.91 -13.22
CA HIS A 564 -12.44 -16.00 -12.15
C HIS A 564 -12.79 -17.09 -11.11
N ARG A 565 -13.96 -17.73 -11.26
CA ARG A 565 -14.50 -18.78 -10.37
C ARG A 565 -15.09 -19.91 -11.20
N GLY A 566 -15.02 -21.13 -10.69
CA GLY A 566 -15.69 -22.30 -11.28
C GLY A 566 -15.24 -22.55 -12.72
N VAL A 567 -16.15 -22.38 -13.69
CA VAL A 567 -15.86 -22.64 -15.10
C VAL A 567 -15.57 -21.33 -15.84
N SER A 568 -14.38 -21.20 -16.42
CA SER A 568 -14.11 -20.19 -17.44
C SER A 568 -14.53 -20.70 -18.82
N THR A 569 -15.54 -20.06 -19.41
CA THR A 569 -16.12 -20.48 -20.70
C THR A 569 -15.34 -19.99 -21.90
N ASP A 570 -14.58 -18.92 -21.75
CA ASP A 570 -13.98 -18.17 -22.87
C ASP A 570 -12.46 -18.03 -22.70
N GLY A 571 -11.87 -19.08 -22.13
CA GLY A 571 -10.43 -19.26 -22.01
C GLY A 571 -9.85 -18.92 -20.64
N TYR A 572 -8.65 -19.43 -20.41
CA TYR A 572 -7.96 -19.47 -19.14
C TYR A 572 -6.66 -18.66 -19.24
N TYR A 573 -6.49 -17.65 -18.38
CA TYR A 573 -5.31 -16.78 -18.37
C TYR A 573 -4.48 -16.99 -17.11
N ARG A 574 -3.15 -16.96 -17.26
CA ARG A 574 -2.19 -16.82 -16.15
C ARG A 574 -0.94 -16.06 -16.58
N ASP A 575 -0.17 -15.65 -15.57
CA ASP A 575 1.16 -15.06 -15.67
C ASP A 575 1.30 -13.91 -16.71
N PRO A 576 0.50 -12.83 -16.58
CA PRO A 576 0.55 -11.75 -17.54
C PRO A 576 1.78 -10.87 -17.35
N GLN A 577 2.48 -10.63 -18.45
CA GLN A 577 3.66 -9.80 -18.49
C GLN A 577 3.45 -8.59 -19.41
N ALA A 578 3.42 -7.40 -18.81
CA ALA A 578 3.38 -6.15 -19.56
C ALA A 578 4.70 -5.95 -20.33
N MET A 579 4.58 -5.51 -21.59
CA MET A 579 5.71 -5.31 -22.49
C MET A 579 5.99 -3.81 -22.71
N PRO A 580 7.25 -3.42 -23.00
CA PRO A 580 7.63 -2.02 -23.26
C PRO A 580 6.90 -1.33 -24.41
N ASP A 581 6.28 -2.09 -25.30
CA ASP A 581 5.51 -1.59 -26.47
C ASP A 581 4.00 -1.43 -26.17
N GLY A 582 3.58 -1.64 -24.92
CA GLY A 582 2.18 -1.56 -24.51
C GLY A 582 1.36 -2.83 -24.78
N THR A 583 1.97 -3.90 -25.28
CA THR A 583 1.34 -5.23 -25.38
C THR A 583 1.47 -6.02 -24.08
N VAL A 584 0.77 -7.15 -23.99
CA VAL A 584 0.91 -8.11 -22.88
C VAL A 584 1.31 -9.46 -23.45
N VAL A 585 2.28 -10.14 -22.86
CA VAL A 585 2.49 -11.58 -23.11
C VAL A 585 1.83 -12.36 -21.98
N VAL A 586 1.01 -13.35 -22.31
CA VAL A 586 0.27 -14.16 -21.33
C VAL A 586 0.41 -15.63 -21.66
N SER A 587 0.27 -16.49 -20.64
CA SER A 587 -0.05 -17.89 -20.83
C SER A 587 -1.56 -18.05 -20.95
N PHE A 588 -2.02 -18.61 -22.06
CA PHE A 588 -3.44 -18.66 -22.40
C PHE A 588 -3.86 -19.98 -23.02
N ASP A 589 -4.95 -20.56 -22.50
CA ASP A 589 -5.68 -21.68 -23.12
C ASP A 589 -7.05 -21.17 -23.59
N PRO A 590 -7.40 -21.25 -24.89
CA PRO A 590 -8.70 -20.81 -25.39
C PRO A 590 -9.87 -21.75 -25.07
N ASN A 591 -9.65 -22.91 -24.47
CA ASN A 591 -10.69 -23.87 -24.15
C ASN A 591 -11.50 -23.48 -22.89
N VAL A 592 -12.64 -24.16 -22.73
CA VAL A 592 -13.41 -24.10 -21.48
C VAL A 592 -12.65 -24.86 -20.40
N ILE A 593 -12.32 -24.18 -19.30
CA ILE A 593 -11.58 -24.76 -18.18
C ILE A 593 -12.40 -24.61 -16.90
N ASP A 594 -12.60 -25.71 -16.18
CA ASP A 594 -13.08 -25.66 -14.79
C ASP A 594 -11.88 -25.51 -13.86
N HIS A 595 -11.76 -24.32 -13.24
CA HIS A 595 -10.70 -23.98 -12.30
C HIS A 595 -10.67 -24.90 -11.08
N THR A 596 -11.80 -25.54 -10.75
CA THR A 596 -11.96 -26.39 -9.56
C THR A 596 -11.80 -27.88 -9.85
N ASP A 597 -11.71 -28.27 -11.13
CA ASP A 597 -11.55 -29.66 -11.55
C ASP A 597 -10.05 -30.00 -11.69
N PRO A 598 -9.48 -30.89 -10.86
CA PRO A 598 -8.10 -31.33 -10.99
C PRO A 598 -7.83 -32.11 -12.29
N GLU A 599 -8.87 -32.55 -13.01
CA GLU A 599 -8.75 -33.25 -14.29
C GLU A 599 -8.92 -32.32 -15.51
N ALA A 600 -9.13 -31.00 -15.31
CA ALA A 600 -9.33 -30.06 -16.41
C ALA A 600 -8.11 -29.96 -17.34
N ALA A 601 -6.90 -30.03 -16.78
CA ALA A 601 -5.60 -30.04 -17.47
C ALA A 601 -5.48 -28.99 -18.59
N PRO A 602 -5.41 -27.68 -18.25
CA PRO A 602 -5.20 -26.61 -19.23
C PRO A 602 -3.99 -26.89 -20.12
N ASP A 603 -4.09 -26.51 -21.39
CA ASP A 603 -3.05 -26.62 -22.42
C ASP A 603 -2.71 -25.19 -22.88
N THR A 604 -1.99 -24.46 -22.02
CA THR A 604 -1.62 -23.07 -22.33
C THR A 604 -0.64 -23.02 -23.50
N ALA A 605 -0.64 -21.86 -24.18
CA ALA A 605 0.43 -21.42 -25.06
C ALA A 605 0.76 -19.96 -24.72
N LEU A 606 1.94 -19.46 -25.12
CA LEU A 606 2.24 -18.04 -24.96
C LEU A 606 1.59 -17.22 -26.07
N TYR A 607 0.84 -16.20 -25.68
CA TYR A 607 0.17 -15.25 -26.57
C TYR A 607 0.63 -13.83 -26.30
N ARG A 608 0.86 -13.07 -27.37
CA ARG A 608 0.91 -11.60 -27.32
C ARG A 608 -0.51 -11.05 -27.50
N LEU A 609 -0.94 -10.23 -26.56
CA LEU A 609 -2.21 -9.50 -26.58
C LEU A 609 -1.94 -8.05 -26.99
N THR A 610 -2.65 -7.58 -28.01
CA THR A 610 -2.76 -6.13 -28.28
C THR A 610 -3.99 -5.60 -27.57
N LEU A 611 -3.84 -4.56 -26.77
CA LEU A 611 -4.93 -3.92 -26.06
C LEU A 611 -5.47 -2.74 -26.89
N ARG A 612 -6.79 -2.55 -26.87
CA ARG A 612 -7.44 -1.38 -27.45
C ARG A 612 -8.24 -0.65 -26.38
N GLU A 613 -7.91 0.62 -26.23
CA GLU A 613 -8.62 1.60 -25.42
C GLU A 613 -9.95 1.99 -26.08
N ARG A 614 -10.98 2.23 -25.25
CA ARG A 614 -12.28 2.71 -25.70
C ARG A 614 -12.59 4.06 -25.07
N SER A 615 -13.44 4.82 -25.76
CA SER A 615 -13.87 6.14 -25.30
C SER A 615 -14.67 6.14 -23.99
N ASP A 616 -15.12 4.97 -23.52
CA ASP A 616 -15.89 4.77 -22.29
C ASP A 616 -15.04 4.25 -21.12
N ASN A 617 -13.72 4.49 -21.14
CA ASN A 617 -12.75 4.05 -20.13
C ASN A 617 -12.65 2.51 -19.97
N ARG A 618 -13.10 1.75 -20.98
CA ARG A 618 -12.89 0.31 -21.03
C ARG A 618 -11.69 -0.04 -21.90
N VAL A 619 -10.97 -1.06 -21.48
CA VAL A 619 -9.89 -1.66 -22.26
C VAL A 619 -10.32 -3.06 -22.67
N VAL A 620 -10.13 -3.39 -23.94
CA VAL A 620 -10.46 -4.70 -24.49
C VAL A 620 -9.24 -5.33 -25.15
N ILE A 621 -9.21 -6.65 -25.21
CA ILE A 621 -8.23 -7.37 -26.02
C ILE A 621 -8.65 -7.20 -27.50
N ASP A 622 -7.78 -6.62 -28.33
CA ASP A 622 -8.05 -6.40 -29.75
C ASP A 622 -7.61 -7.59 -30.60
N SER A 623 -6.44 -8.17 -30.27
CA SER A 623 -5.93 -9.35 -30.95
C SER A 623 -5.10 -10.24 -30.04
N ARG A 624 -5.02 -11.52 -30.40
CA ARG A 624 -4.23 -12.56 -29.73
C ARG A 624 -3.32 -13.22 -30.76
N GLU A 625 -2.01 -13.02 -30.64
CA GLU A 625 -0.99 -13.61 -31.51
C GLU A 625 -0.23 -14.71 -30.75
N ARG A 626 -0.37 -15.97 -31.16
CA ARG A 626 0.35 -17.08 -30.52
C ARG A 626 1.84 -17.00 -30.86
N LEU A 627 2.69 -16.87 -29.84
CA LEU A 627 4.15 -16.77 -29.96
C LEU A 627 4.81 -18.15 -30.01
N VAL A 628 4.47 -19.01 -29.07
CA VAL A 628 5.05 -20.36 -28.91
C VAL A 628 4.07 -21.29 -28.21
N ASP A 629 4.18 -22.57 -28.56
CA ASP A 629 3.41 -23.72 -28.07
C ASP A 629 4.37 -24.91 -28.05
N VAL A 630 4.83 -25.25 -26.84
CA VAL A 630 5.77 -26.32 -26.51
C VAL A 630 4.95 -27.59 -26.34
N ARG A 631 5.11 -28.49 -27.29
CA ARG A 631 4.28 -29.69 -27.40
C ARG A 631 4.14 -30.46 -26.08
N GLY A 632 2.91 -30.56 -25.60
CA GLY A 632 2.52 -31.37 -24.45
C GLY A 632 2.98 -30.78 -23.11
N LYS A 633 3.20 -29.47 -23.08
CA LYS A 633 3.57 -28.69 -21.90
C LYS A 633 2.60 -27.53 -21.74
N ILE A 634 2.54 -27.00 -20.53
CA ILE A 634 1.97 -25.69 -20.24
C ILE A 634 3.12 -24.69 -20.12
N GLU A 635 3.05 -23.56 -20.81
CA GLU A 635 4.00 -22.45 -20.59
C GLU A 635 3.51 -21.55 -19.47
N THR A 636 4.45 -21.09 -18.65
CA THR A 636 4.23 -20.20 -17.51
C THR A 636 5.31 -19.12 -17.45
N ASP A 637 5.00 -18.05 -16.73
CA ASP A 637 5.96 -17.02 -16.31
C ASP A 637 6.80 -16.37 -17.44
N PRO A 638 6.18 -15.89 -18.54
CA PRO A 638 6.92 -15.21 -19.59
C PRO A 638 7.58 -13.93 -19.05
N THR A 639 8.90 -13.80 -19.23
CA THR A 639 9.68 -12.64 -18.76
C THR A 639 10.52 -12.06 -19.89
N PRO A 640 10.49 -10.73 -20.15
CA PRO A 640 11.26 -10.11 -21.23
C PRO A 640 12.76 -10.11 -20.93
N ILE A 641 13.56 -10.40 -21.94
CA ILE A 641 15.00 -10.20 -21.93
C ILE A 641 15.30 -8.77 -22.36
N MET A 642 15.57 -7.89 -21.40
CA MET A 642 15.91 -6.49 -21.67
C MET A 642 16.82 -5.90 -20.59
N VAL A 643 17.59 -4.88 -20.97
CA VAL A 643 18.31 -4.03 -20.02
C VAL A 643 17.32 -3.08 -19.37
N ARG A 644 17.36 -2.97 -18.04
CA ARG A 644 16.53 -2.09 -17.22
C ARG A 644 17.40 -1.06 -16.51
N ARG A 645 16.86 0.13 -16.28
CA ARG A 645 17.56 1.15 -15.48
C ARG A 645 17.64 0.66 -14.04
N ARG A 646 18.80 0.81 -13.40
CA ARG A 646 18.95 0.53 -11.97
C ARG A 646 18.49 1.73 -11.17
N GLU A 647 17.55 1.49 -10.28
CA GLU A 647 17.12 2.46 -9.29
C GLU A 647 17.87 2.25 -7.98
N GLU A 648 17.99 3.29 -7.18
CA GLU A 648 18.58 3.19 -5.85
C GLU A 648 17.58 2.53 -4.89
N ILE A 649 18.02 1.46 -4.24
CA ILE A 649 17.29 0.82 -3.15
C ILE A 649 18.14 0.95 -1.88
N GLY A 650 17.53 1.39 -0.78
CA GLY A 650 18.22 1.54 0.50
C GLY A 650 18.68 0.19 1.07
N ASP A 651 19.57 0.23 2.06
CA ASP A 651 19.92 -0.98 2.82
C ASP A 651 18.79 -1.27 3.83
N PRO A 652 18.13 -2.44 3.77
CA PRO A 652 17.06 -2.78 4.70
C PRO A 652 17.49 -2.89 6.16
N TYR A 653 18.78 -2.93 6.46
CA TYR A 653 19.26 -2.95 7.84
C TYR A 653 19.64 -1.59 8.40
N GLU A 654 19.73 -0.55 7.57
CA GLU A 654 20.27 0.74 8.02
C GLU A 654 19.46 1.36 9.16
N HIS A 655 18.15 1.08 9.20
CA HIS A 655 17.23 1.58 10.20
C HIS A 655 17.05 0.65 11.41
N LEU A 656 17.65 -0.55 11.41
CA LEU A 656 17.47 -1.55 12.46
C LEU A 656 18.58 -1.50 13.51
N THR A 657 18.21 -1.75 14.77
CA THR A 657 19.16 -1.84 15.88
C THR A 657 19.50 -3.30 16.18
N ALA A 658 20.69 -3.72 15.74
CA ALA A 658 21.16 -5.09 15.92
C ALA A 658 21.12 -5.54 17.40
N GLY A 659 20.52 -6.71 17.65
CA GLY A 659 20.43 -7.33 18.97
C GLY A 659 19.29 -6.82 19.85
N MET A 660 18.46 -5.89 19.37
CA MET A 660 17.26 -5.47 20.08
C MET A 660 16.14 -6.51 19.88
N PRO A 661 15.55 -7.07 20.95
CA PRO A 661 14.53 -8.12 20.83
C PRO A 661 13.11 -7.59 20.59
N TYR A 662 12.97 -6.27 20.42
CA TYR A 662 11.69 -5.58 20.30
C TYR A 662 11.75 -4.44 19.29
N GLY A 663 10.58 -3.97 18.87
CA GLY A 663 10.37 -2.71 18.15
C GLY A 663 9.21 -1.93 18.79
N GLU A 664 9.10 -0.64 18.46
CA GLU A 664 8.06 0.26 18.94
C GLU A 664 6.94 0.38 17.89
N LEU A 665 5.69 0.32 18.36
CA LEU A 665 4.51 0.66 17.57
C LEU A 665 3.77 1.81 18.25
N LEU A 666 3.76 2.96 17.58
CA LEU A 666 2.93 4.11 17.92
C LEU A 666 1.72 4.14 16.99
N ASN A 667 0.52 3.98 17.54
CA ASN A 667 -0.72 4.17 16.82
C ASN A 667 -1.37 5.49 17.26
N PHE A 668 -1.69 6.34 16.30
CA PHE A 668 -2.23 7.67 16.60
C PHE A 668 -3.71 7.67 16.99
N ASP A 669 -4.50 6.71 16.52
CA ASP A 669 -5.93 6.63 16.78
C ASP A 669 -6.48 5.26 16.37
N MET A 670 -6.78 4.42 17.36
CA MET A 670 -7.25 3.06 17.09
C MET A 670 -8.56 3.07 16.29
N ALA A 671 -9.47 4.01 16.55
CA ALA A 671 -10.75 4.05 15.83
C ALA A 671 -10.55 4.30 14.33
N VAL A 672 -9.58 5.15 13.96
CA VAL A 672 -9.22 5.37 12.56
C VAL A 672 -8.73 4.08 11.92
N MET A 673 -7.83 3.36 12.58
CA MET A 673 -7.33 2.07 12.11
C MET A 673 -8.47 1.08 11.82
N LEU A 674 -9.43 0.98 12.74
CA LEU A 674 -10.53 0.03 12.64
C LEU A 674 -11.54 0.38 11.55
N THR A 675 -11.96 1.64 11.51
CA THR A 675 -12.91 2.10 10.49
C THR A 675 -12.33 1.93 9.09
N VAL A 676 -11.05 2.25 8.87
CA VAL A 676 -10.40 2.03 7.55
C VAL A 676 -10.28 0.55 7.22
N ALA A 677 -9.94 -0.28 8.20
CA ALA A 677 -9.83 -1.72 7.99
C ALA A 677 -11.16 -2.40 7.66
N ASN A 678 -12.30 -1.78 8.02
CA ASN A 678 -13.66 -2.29 7.75
C ASN A 678 -14.36 -1.62 6.57
N GLU A 679 -14.07 -0.34 6.32
CA GLU A 679 -14.70 0.47 5.27
C GLU A 679 -13.66 1.41 4.62
N ASP A 680 -12.97 0.89 3.62
CA ASP A 680 -11.95 1.63 2.87
C ASP A 680 -12.53 2.50 1.74
N SER A 681 -13.83 2.34 1.42
CA SER A 681 -14.53 3.02 0.33
C SER A 681 -14.58 4.55 0.49
N PRO A 682 -14.44 5.33 -0.60
CA PRO A 682 -14.57 6.78 -0.58
C PRO A 682 -16.00 7.33 -0.56
N SER A 683 -17.03 6.50 -0.59
CA SER A 683 -18.44 6.89 -0.82
C SER A 683 -19.24 7.24 0.44
N ASN A 684 -18.77 6.88 1.63
CA ASN A 684 -19.52 6.99 2.89
C ASN A 684 -18.78 7.78 3.96
N GLY A 685 -19.56 8.35 4.88
CA GLY A 685 -19.04 8.97 6.11
C GLY A 685 -18.41 7.95 7.04
N LYS A 686 -17.43 8.40 7.83
CA LYS A 686 -16.65 7.57 8.74
C LYS A 686 -17.20 7.62 10.15
N THR A 687 -17.37 6.47 10.76
CA THR A 687 -17.95 6.29 12.10
C THR A 687 -16.88 6.29 13.20
N PHE A 688 -15.85 7.15 13.09
CA PHE A 688 -14.71 7.14 14.02
C PHE A 688 -15.14 7.36 15.48
N ASP A 689 -16.08 8.27 15.75
CA ASP A 689 -16.51 8.57 17.11
C ASP A 689 -17.32 7.42 17.72
N GLU A 690 -18.27 6.86 16.96
CA GLU A 690 -19.03 5.66 17.37
C GLU A 690 -18.07 4.49 17.62
N THR A 691 -17.11 4.27 16.72
CA THR A 691 -16.08 3.24 16.88
C THR A 691 -15.23 3.48 18.13
N ALA A 692 -14.87 4.74 18.42
CA ALA A 692 -14.07 5.10 19.59
C ALA A 692 -14.78 4.91 20.92
N GLU A 693 -16.10 5.11 20.97
CA GLU A 693 -16.90 4.88 22.18
C GLU A 693 -16.93 3.40 22.59
N GLU A 694 -16.66 2.50 21.66
CA GLU A 694 -16.61 1.05 21.89
C GLU A 694 -15.24 0.52 22.32
N ILE A 695 -14.19 1.36 22.32
CA ILE A 695 -12.81 0.95 22.62
C ILE A 695 -12.42 1.37 24.04
N GLU A 696 -12.15 0.38 24.90
CA GLU A 696 -11.60 0.56 26.24
C GLU A 696 -10.15 0.07 26.34
N LEU A 697 -9.82 -1.03 25.66
CA LEU A 697 -8.46 -1.60 25.64
C LEU A 697 -8.07 -2.04 24.23
N VAL A 698 -6.76 -2.18 24.03
CA VAL A 698 -6.17 -2.86 22.89
C VAL A 698 -5.51 -4.16 23.33
N ARG A 699 -5.66 -5.21 22.53
CA ARG A 699 -5.02 -6.52 22.71
C ARG A 699 -4.18 -6.86 21.48
N PHE A 700 -2.96 -7.30 21.71
CA PHE A 700 -2.04 -7.78 20.68
C PHE A 700 -1.99 -9.30 20.75
N VAL A 701 -2.38 -9.98 19.67
CA VAL A 701 -2.45 -11.44 19.63
C VAL A 701 -1.49 -11.95 18.59
N GLU A 702 -0.55 -12.78 19.02
CA GLU A 702 0.36 -13.45 18.09
C GLU A 702 -0.20 -14.80 17.64
N GLN A 703 0.18 -15.17 16.43
CA GLN A 703 0.06 -16.55 15.99
C GLN A 703 1.23 -17.36 16.53
N VAL A 704 0.92 -18.49 17.15
CA VAL A 704 1.94 -19.43 17.60
C VAL A 704 2.37 -20.24 16.38
N PRO A 705 3.67 -20.30 16.05
CA PRO A 705 4.11 -21.05 14.89
C PRO A 705 3.80 -22.54 15.05
N LEU A 706 3.18 -23.13 14.03
CA LEU A 706 2.72 -24.52 14.04
C LEU A 706 3.64 -25.39 13.19
N THR A 707 3.73 -26.66 13.56
CA THR A 707 4.43 -27.70 12.80
C THR A 707 3.44 -28.71 12.25
N PRO A 708 3.79 -29.47 11.20
CA PRO A 708 3.01 -30.61 10.74
C PRO A 708 2.59 -31.60 11.83
N GLU A 709 3.38 -31.78 12.90
CA GLU A 709 3.00 -32.67 14.02
C GLU A 709 1.80 -32.13 14.82
N ASP A 710 1.58 -30.82 14.78
CA ASP A 710 0.41 -30.16 15.37
C ASP A 710 -0.87 -30.41 14.53
N TYR A 711 -0.73 -30.88 13.27
CA TYR A 711 -1.81 -31.17 12.30
C TYR A 711 -1.75 -32.60 11.72
N PRO A 712 -1.94 -33.68 12.49
CA PRO A 712 -1.92 -35.02 11.91
C PRO A 712 -3.24 -35.34 11.18
N ASP A 713 -3.13 -35.68 9.90
CA ASP A 713 -4.07 -36.33 8.97
C ASP A 713 -5.49 -36.61 9.51
N TRP A 714 -6.32 -35.56 9.63
CA TRP A 714 -7.77 -35.70 9.61
C TRP A 714 -8.27 -35.40 8.20
N PRO A 715 -9.04 -36.30 7.56
CA PRO A 715 -9.42 -36.18 6.15
C PRO A 715 -10.51 -35.11 5.87
N ASP A 716 -10.76 -34.18 6.80
CA ASP A 716 -11.84 -33.20 6.71
C ASP A 716 -11.36 -31.85 7.28
N THR A 717 -11.50 -30.78 6.50
CA THR A 717 -10.97 -29.42 6.76
C THR A 717 -11.70 -28.67 7.88
N SER A 718 -12.65 -29.30 8.57
CA SER A 718 -13.51 -28.70 9.60
C SER A 718 -13.06 -28.97 11.04
N VAL A 719 -12.10 -29.89 11.26
CA VAL A 719 -11.61 -30.25 12.60
C VAL A 719 -10.10 -30.53 12.55
N ASN A 720 -9.30 -29.82 13.34
CA ASN A 720 -7.87 -30.07 13.51
C ASN A 720 -7.56 -30.40 14.99
N ARG A 721 -6.32 -30.78 15.35
CA ARG A 721 -6.01 -31.08 16.76
C ARG A 721 -6.07 -29.85 17.68
N VAL A 722 -5.95 -28.66 17.12
CA VAL A 722 -6.02 -27.40 17.86
C VAL A 722 -7.46 -27.07 18.24
N GLY A 723 -8.45 -27.37 17.41
CA GLY A 723 -9.87 -27.13 17.67
C GLY A 723 -10.77 -27.38 16.46
N ARG A 724 -12.03 -26.92 16.55
CA ARG A 724 -13.04 -27.00 15.45
C ARG A 724 -13.11 -25.75 14.57
N GLY A 725 -12.24 -24.76 14.77
CA GLY A 725 -12.11 -23.59 13.90
C GLY A 725 -11.02 -23.77 12.84
N SER A 726 -11.05 -22.94 11.80
CA SER A 726 -10.05 -22.90 10.73
C SER A 726 -8.69 -22.34 11.15
N HIS A 727 -8.62 -21.77 12.35
CA HIS A 727 -7.44 -21.07 12.82
C HIS A 727 -6.51 -21.89 13.72
N GLY A 728 -5.23 -21.50 13.76
CA GLY A 728 -4.21 -22.12 14.59
C GLY A 728 -4.15 -21.66 16.06
N MET A 729 -3.11 -22.08 16.79
CA MET A 729 -2.91 -21.70 18.20
C MET A 729 -2.52 -20.23 18.34
N ARG A 730 -3.08 -19.56 19.36
CA ARG A 730 -2.82 -18.14 19.63
C ARG A 730 -2.46 -17.88 21.08
N ARG A 731 -1.74 -16.79 21.29
CA ARG A 731 -1.50 -16.23 22.62
C ARG A 731 -1.47 -14.71 22.57
N ILE A 732 -1.80 -14.09 23.69
CA ILE A 732 -1.87 -12.64 23.83
C ILE A 732 -0.49 -12.15 24.25
N ILE A 733 0.13 -11.30 23.44
CA ILE A 733 1.38 -10.61 23.78
C ILE A 733 1.12 -9.66 24.96
N GLY A 734 0.03 -8.90 24.90
CA GLY A 734 -0.37 -7.97 25.96
C GLY A 734 -1.75 -7.38 25.74
N GLU A 735 -2.32 -6.87 26.83
CA GLU A 735 -3.51 -6.02 26.85
C GLU A 735 -3.16 -4.72 27.56
N MET A 736 -3.58 -3.58 27.01
CA MET A 736 -3.37 -2.28 27.63
C MET A 736 -4.52 -1.32 27.32
N PRO A 737 -4.84 -0.37 28.21
CA PRO A 737 -5.79 0.69 27.89
C PRO A 737 -5.25 1.57 26.76
N THR A 738 -6.14 2.08 25.93
CA THR A 738 -5.82 3.19 25.03
C THR A 738 -5.81 4.50 25.81
N ALA A 739 -5.13 5.52 25.29
CA ALA A 739 -5.22 6.87 25.84
C ALA A 739 -6.60 7.49 25.53
N GLY A 740 -6.91 8.65 26.13
CA GLY A 740 -8.22 9.29 25.97
C GLY A 740 -8.58 9.72 24.54
N ASP A 741 -7.58 9.82 23.66
CA ASP A 741 -7.71 10.07 22.21
C ASP A 741 -7.63 8.78 21.37
N GLN A 742 -7.73 7.62 22.02
CA GLN A 742 -7.59 6.29 21.44
C GLN A 742 -6.21 5.97 20.86
N SER A 743 -5.18 6.77 21.17
CA SER A 743 -3.80 6.45 20.82
C SER A 743 -3.18 5.40 21.77
N PHE A 744 -2.14 4.71 21.31
CA PHE A 744 -1.29 3.87 22.17
C PHE A 744 0.16 3.85 21.67
N ASN A 745 1.09 3.66 22.61
CA ASN A 745 2.51 3.49 22.32
C ASN A 745 3.08 2.28 23.05
N VAL A 746 3.62 1.31 22.32
CA VAL A 746 3.95 -0.03 22.85
C VAL A 746 5.26 -0.57 22.29
N GLU A 747 6.06 -1.23 23.12
CA GLU A 747 7.17 -2.07 22.65
C GLU A 747 6.69 -3.52 22.52
N LEU A 748 6.87 -4.10 21.35
CA LEU A 748 6.40 -5.45 20.99
C LEU A 748 7.57 -6.33 20.55
N PRO A 749 7.49 -7.66 20.72
CA PRO A 749 8.54 -8.57 20.31
C PRO A 749 8.83 -8.45 18.81
N ALA A 750 10.11 -8.30 18.46
CA ALA A 750 10.53 -8.13 17.08
C ALA A 750 10.38 -9.44 16.29
N ALA A 751 10.06 -9.32 14.99
CA ALA A 751 9.90 -10.43 14.06
C ALA A 751 8.85 -11.49 14.51
N VAL A 752 7.83 -11.04 15.27
CA VAL A 752 6.68 -11.86 15.66
C VAL A 752 5.44 -11.32 14.96
N PRO A 753 4.71 -12.12 14.15
CA PRO A 753 3.44 -11.71 13.60
C PRO A 753 2.36 -11.62 14.67
N PHE A 754 1.64 -10.52 14.68
CA PHE A 754 0.46 -10.33 15.52
C PHE A 754 -0.65 -9.60 14.77
N TYR A 755 -1.86 -9.73 15.26
CA TYR A 755 -2.98 -8.89 14.89
C TYR A 755 -3.47 -8.11 16.12
N VAL A 756 -4.28 -7.08 15.87
CA VAL A 756 -4.76 -6.16 16.90
C VAL A 756 -6.25 -6.36 17.11
N GLN A 757 -6.68 -6.52 18.36
CA GLN A 757 -8.09 -6.51 18.75
C GLN A 757 -8.38 -5.27 19.58
N ALA A 758 -9.48 -4.58 19.27
CA ALA A 758 -10.06 -3.62 20.19
C ALA A 758 -11.04 -4.34 21.12
N LEU A 759 -10.96 -4.00 22.40
CA LEU A 759 -11.81 -4.57 23.44
C LEU A 759 -12.70 -3.48 23.99
N GLY A 760 -13.98 -3.80 24.13
CA GLY A 760 -14.96 -2.92 24.76
C GLY A 760 -15.39 -3.46 26.13
N ARG A 761 -16.65 -3.19 26.48
CA ARG A 761 -17.27 -3.63 27.73
C ARG A 761 -17.07 -5.13 27.98
N ASN A 762 -16.77 -5.48 29.23
CA ASN A 762 -16.45 -6.85 29.67
C ASN A 762 -15.19 -7.46 29.03
N ARG A 763 -14.30 -6.63 28.43
CA ARG A 763 -13.06 -7.04 27.76
C ARG A 763 -13.24 -8.03 26.61
N MET A 764 -14.43 -8.03 26.00
CA MET A 764 -14.70 -8.78 24.78
C MET A 764 -14.23 -7.99 23.57
N THR A 765 -13.76 -8.71 22.55
CA THR A 765 -13.35 -8.10 21.29
C THR A 765 -14.54 -7.50 20.56
N THR A 766 -14.54 -6.17 20.39
CA THR A 766 -15.49 -5.45 19.53
C THR A 766 -15.05 -5.47 18.07
N PHE A 767 -13.74 -5.53 17.84
CA PHE A 767 -13.18 -5.59 16.49
C PHE A 767 -11.85 -6.35 16.43
N THR A 768 -11.68 -7.14 15.38
CA THR A 768 -10.42 -7.83 15.04
C THR A 768 -9.84 -7.27 13.74
N HIS A 769 -8.64 -6.70 13.80
CA HIS A 769 -7.93 -6.20 12.62
C HIS A 769 -7.50 -7.35 11.71
N ASN A 770 -8.10 -7.41 10.52
CA ASN A 770 -7.81 -8.47 9.55
C ASN A 770 -6.50 -8.27 8.79
N LEU A 771 -5.38 -8.02 9.46
CA LEU A 771 -4.07 -7.90 8.82
C LEU A 771 -2.99 -8.34 9.81
N TRP A 772 -2.05 -9.15 9.32
CA TRP A 772 -0.84 -9.49 10.07
C TRP A 772 0.10 -8.29 10.11
N VAL A 773 0.51 -7.91 11.31
CA VAL A 773 1.46 -6.83 11.60
C VAL A 773 2.67 -7.45 12.29
N PHE A 774 3.84 -6.84 12.12
CA PHE A 774 5.03 -7.14 12.90
C PHE A 774 5.82 -5.84 13.12
N VAL A 775 6.85 -5.91 13.96
CA VAL A 775 7.86 -4.85 14.11
C VAL A 775 9.25 -5.48 14.02
N LEU A 776 10.23 -4.74 13.54
CA LEU A 776 11.61 -5.20 13.41
C LEU A 776 12.49 -4.73 14.59
N PRO A 777 13.67 -5.34 14.79
CA PRO A 777 14.60 -4.97 15.86
C PRO A 777 14.95 -3.47 15.90
N GLY A 778 14.49 -2.77 16.94
CA GLY A 778 14.70 -1.33 17.12
C GLY A 778 14.03 -0.44 16.08
N GLU A 779 13.06 -0.97 15.36
CA GLU A 779 12.21 -0.18 14.50
C GLU A 779 11.25 0.67 15.33
N HIS A 780 10.96 1.89 14.86
CA HIS A 780 9.91 2.75 15.39
C HIS A 780 8.81 2.91 14.33
N LEU A 781 7.81 2.03 14.39
CA LEU A 781 6.70 2.00 13.46
C LEU A 781 5.62 2.98 13.93
N ARG A 782 5.15 3.83 13.01
CA ARG A 782 4.07 4.80 13.26
C ARG A 782 2.91 4.49 12.34
N ASN A 783 1.75 4.16 12.92
CA ASN A 783 0.58 3.74 12.18
C ASN A 783 -0.54 4.78 12.26
N VAL A 784 -1.32 4.81 11.17
CA VAL A 784 -2.50 5.64 10.95
C VAL A 784 -2.27 7.15 11.13
N THR A 785 -3.35 7.92 11.28
CA THR A 785 -3.32 9.35 11.52
C THR A 785 -4.38 9.68 12.56
N ARG A 786 -4.26 10.84 13.23
CA ARG A 786 -5.31 11.33 14.11
C ARG A 786 -6.59 11.66 13.32
N ARG A 787 -7.78 11.40 13.89
CA ARG A 787 -9.07 11.61 13.21
C ARG A 787 -9.32 13.07 12.81
N GLU A 788 -8.80 14.04 13.56
CA GLU A 788 -9.02 15.49 13.32
C GLU A 788 -8.41 15.96 12.00
N VAL A 789 -7.34 15.29 11.55
CA VAL A 789 -6.64 15.60 10.30
C VAL A 789 -6.99 14.62 9.18
N TRP A 790 -7.91 13.68 9.42
CA TRP A 790 -8.32 12.64 8.47
C TRP A 790 -8.71 13.24 7.12
N ASN A 791 -9.64 14.20 7.12
CA ASN A 791 -10.16 14.80 5.90
C ASN A 791 -9.04 15.39 5.02
N GLY A 792 -8.06 16.05 5.63
CA GLY A 792 -6.94 16.68 4.94
C GLY A 792 -5.80 15.74 4.52
N ARG A 793 -5.71 14.54 5.11
CA ARG A 793 -4.62 13.56 4.85
C ARG A 793 -5.06 12.33 4.07
N CYS A 794 -6.19 11.75 4.48
CA CYS A 794 -6.67 10.45 4.01
C CYS A 794 -8.00 10.58 3.26
N GLY A 795 -8.80 11.62 3.55
CA GLY A 795 -10.12 11.80 2.99
C GLY A 795 -10.15 11.96 1.47
N GLY A 796 -9.04 12.39 0.86
CA GLY A 796 -8.91 12.37 -0.60
C GLY A 796 -9.12 10.97 -1.19
N CYS A 797 -8.52 9.93 -0.59
CA CYS A 797 -8.62 8.55 -1.12
C CYS A 797 -9.72 7.73 -0.43
N HIS A 798 -9.96 7.94 0.86
CA HIS A 798 -10.90 7.13 1.64
C HIS A 798 -12.22 7.84 1.94
N GLY A 799 -12.41 9.04 1.41
CA GLY A 799 -13.60 9.85 1.61
C GLY A 799 -13.64 10.62 2.93
N SER A 800 -14.50 11.64 2.99
CA SER A 800 -14.60 12.51 4.17
C SER A 800 -15.30 11.82 5.34
N THR A 801 -15.06 12.33 6.54
CA THR A 801 -15.73 11.85 7.76
C THR A 801 -17.25 11.95 7.70
N SER A 802 -17.82 12.93 7.00
CA SER A 802 -19.28 13.07 6.82
C SER A 802 -19.81 12.38 5.56
N GLY A 803 -18.93 11.95 4.65
CA GLY A 803 -19.28 11.53 3.30
C GLY A 803 -19.54 12.71 2.34
N ALA A 804 -19.52 13.97 2.81
CA ALA A 804 -19.69 15.14 1.95
C ALA A 804 -18.39 15.46 1.18
N PRO A 805 -18.45 15.57 -0.17
CA PRO A 805 -17.26 15.86 -0.97
C PRO A 805 -16.56 17.19 -0.68
N SER A 806 -17.30 18.20 -0.26
CA SER A 806 -16.74 19.51 0.08
C SER A 806 -15.82 19.48 1.30
N GLU A 807 -15.88 18.41 2.11
CA GLU A 807 -15.13 18.29 3.36
C GLU A 807 -13.84 17.50 3.23
N THR A 808 -13.59 16.82 2.09
CA THR A 808 -12.26 16.25 1.78
C THR A 808 -11.19 17.34 1.57
N VAL A 809 -11.61 18.60 1.57
CA VAL A 809 -10.75 19.79 1.52
C VAL A 809 -10.90 20.55 2.84
N GLY A 810 -10.30 20.01 3.91
CA GLY A 810 -10.44 20.50 5.29
C GLY A 810 -9.11 20.75 5.98
N VAL A 811 -9.13 21.67 6.96
CA VAL A 811 -8.01 22.37 7.62
C VAL A 811 -6.74 21.52 7.80
N PRO A 812 -5.59 21.96 7.27
CA PRO A 812 -4.34 21.32 7.57
C PRO A 812 -3.84 21.72 8.96
N ASP A 813 -3.43 20.72 9.70
CA ASP A 813 -2.39 20.88 10.70
C ASP A 813 -1.04 21.05 9.99
N VAL A 814 -0.69 22.30 9.65
CA VAL A 814 0.60 22.65 9.00
C VAL A 814 1.72 22.86 10.02
N LEU A 815 1.35 23.12 11.28
CA LEU A 815 2.25 23.60 12.33
C LEU A 815 2.43 22.61 13.48
N THR A 816 1.44 21.78 13.81
CA THR A 816 1.63 20.82 14.89
C THR A 816 2.41 19.62 14.40
N GLN A 817 3.36 19.24 15.24
CA GLN A 817 4.02 17.97 15.18
C GLN A 817 2.96 16.86 15.26
N ALA A 818 2.48 16.40 14.10
CA ALA A 818 1.55 15.28 13.97
C ALA A 818 2.11 13.92 14.44
N SER A 819 3.12 13.95 15.31
CA SER A 819 3.71 12.85 16.05
C SER A 819 3.35 12.86 17.54
N ARG A 820 2.76 13.94 18.09
CA ARG A 820 2.39 14.02 19.51
C ARG A 820 0.92 13.66 19.72
N VAL A 821 0.68 12.61 20.50
CA VAL A 821 -0.63 12.12 20.97
C VAL A 821 -0.54 11.83 22.46
N LEU A 822 -1.68 11.64 23.13
CA LEU A 822 -1.69 11.43 24.58
C LEU A 822 -0.90 10.19 25.01
N ALA A 823 -0.69 9.21 24.13
CA ALA A 823 0.11 8.03 24.42
C ALA A 823 1.63 8.24 24.41
N ASN A 824 2.15 9.30 23.78
CA ASN A 824 3.60 9.53 23.67
C ASN A 824 4.05 10.92 24.15
N TYR A 825 3.15 11.78 24.60
CA TYR A 825 3.49 13.12 25.05
C TYR A 825 2.52 13.65 26.11
N ASP A 826 3.06 14.14 27.22
CA ASP A 826 2.31 14.82 28.28
C ASP A 826 2.43 16.34 28.15
N GLN A 827 1.36 16.98 27.69
CA GLN A 827 1.30 18.43 27.52
C GLN A 827 1.41 19.20 28.85
N ALA A 828 0.99 18.63 29.98
CA ALA A 828 1.01 19.32 31.26
C ALA A 828 2.44 19.44 31.82
N THR A 829 3.31 18.51 31.46
CA THR A 829 4.71 18.46 31.90
C THR A 829 5.72 18.78 30.81
N ASP A 830 5.27 18.86 29.55
CA ASP A 830 6.10 19.07 28.36
C ASP A 830 7.19 18.00 28.22
N THR A 831 6.79 16.73 28.36
CA THR A 831 7.71 15.57 28.28
C THR A 831 7.16 14.43 27.43
N ASP A 832 8.06 13.73 26.75
CA ASP A 832 7.74 12.50 26.01
C ASP A 832 7.43 11.35 26.97
N ILE A 833 6.44 10.53 26.62
CA ILE A 833 6.05 9.32 27.34
C ILE A 833 6.67 8.13 26.61
N ALA A 834 7.45 7.33 27.35
CA ALA A 834 8.07 6.13 26.83
C ALA A 834 7.02 5.05 26.46
N PRO A 835 7.27 4.25 25.42
CA PRO A 835 6.39 3.14 25.06
C PRO A 835 6.28 2.10 26.19
N VAL A 836 5.14 1.41 26.26
CA VAL A 836 4.90 0.37 27.27
C VAL A 836 5.37 -0.99 26.75
N PRO A 837 6.31 -1.68 27.41
CA PRO A 837 6.73 -3.02 26.97
C PRO A 837 5.65 -4.06 27.21
N GLN A 838 5.35 -4.87 26.20
CA GLN A 838 4.35 -5.95 26.26
C GLN A 838 4.92 -7.25 25.71
N GLY A 839 4.90 -8.31 26.52
CA GLY A 839 5.17 -9.67 26.09
C GLY A 839 6.52 -9.88 25.38
N ILE A 840 7.56 -9.07 25.68
CA ILE A 840 8.87 -9.22 25.05
C ILE A 840 9.42 -10.64 25.32
N GLU A 841 9.39 -11.05 26.59
CA GLU A 841 9.73 -12.41 26.98
C GLU A 841 8.55 -13.35 26.73
N PRO A 842 8.75 -14.52 26.08
CA PRO A 842 7.67 -15.47 25.82
C PRO A 842 6.90 -15.94 27.06
N GLY A 843 7.52 -15.90 28.25
CA GLY A 843 6.91 -16.31 29.51
C GLY A 843 5.88 -15.32 30.08
N ASP A 844 5.86 -14.08 29.58
CA ASP A 844 4.94 -13.02 30.03
C ASP A 844 3.61 -13.03 29.24
N ARG A 845 3.55 -13.82 28.17
CA ARG A 845 2.43 -13.85 27.22
C ARG A 845 1.30 -14.73 27.74
N MET A 846 0.06 -14.29 27.56
CA MET A 846 -1.13 -14.94 28.11
C MET A 846 -1.69 -15.98 27.15
N GLU A 847 -2.03 -17.15 27.69
CA GLU A 847 -2.60 -18.28 26.95
C GLU A 847 -3.88 -18.74 27.63
N VAL A 848 -4.83 -19.26 26.83
CA VAL A 848 -6.03 -19.91 27.37
C VAL A 848 -6.13 -21.31 26.76
N ASP A 849 -6.03 -22.34 27.61
CA ASP A 849 -6.15 -23.75 27.23
C ASP A 849 -7.48 -24.30 27.74
N PHE A 850 -8.20 -25.04 26.89
CA PHE A 850 -9.55 -25.47 27.24
C PHE A 850 -9.57 -26.39 28.46
N LEU A 851 -8.71 -27.41 28.51
CA LEU A 851 -8.71 -28.38 29.62
C LEU A 851 -8.13 -27.79 30.91
N ARG A 852 -7.15 -26.89 30.79
CA ARG A 852 -6.45 -26.27 31.92
C ARG A 852 -7.26 -25.14 32.55
N ASP A 853 -7.91 -24.31 31.74
CA ASP A 853 -8.45 -23.03 32.17
C ASP A 853 -9.98 -22.95 32.03
N VAL A 854 -10.57 -23.55 30.99
CA VAL A 854 -12.01 -23.45 30.68
C VAL A 854 -12.84 -24.57 31.33
N GLN A 855 -12.46 -25.83 31.11
CA GLN A 855 -13.14 -27.01 31.65
C GLN A 855 -13.30 -26.95 33.19
N PRO A 856 -12.31 -26.53 33.99
CA PRO A 856 -12.48 -26.42 35.44
C PRO A 856 -13.55 -25.42 35.87
N ILE A 857 -13.80 -24.37 35.07
CA ILE A 857 -14.88 -23.41 35.33
C ILE A 857 -16.23 -24.12 35.13
N PHE A 858 -16.40 -24.88 34.05
CA PHE A 858 -17.62 -25.63 33.80
C PHE A 858 -17.87 -26.73 34.83
N ASP A 859 -16.83 -27.46 35.22
CA ASP A 859 -16.91 -28.48 36.26
C ASP A 859 -17.39 -27.91 37.60
N ALA A 860 -16.89 -26.72 37.97
CA ALA A 860 -17.22 -26.07 39.22
C ALA A 860 -18.61 -25.40 39.22
N LYS A 861 -19.07 -24.88 38.06
CA LYS A 861 -20.18 -23.92 38.01
C LYS A 861 -21.38 -24.38 37.18
N CYS A 862 -21.19 -25.30 36.23
CA CYS A 862 -22.20 -25.61 35.21
C CYS A 862 -22.64 -27.08 35.20
N VAL A 863 -21.73 -28.03 35.43
CA VAL A 863 -21.99 -29.48 35.28
C VAL A 863 -23.18 -29.99 36.09
N GLU A 864 -23.50 -29.39 37.24
CA GLU A 864 -24.67 -29.77 38.06
C GLU A 864 -26.00 -29.71 37.28
N CYS A 865 -26.12 -28.79 36.32
CA CYS A 865 -27.33 -28.57 35.52
C CYS A 865 -27.15 -28.94 34.04
N HIS A 866 -25.95 -29.37 33.64
CA HIS A 866 -25.52 -29.56 32.26
C HIS A 866 -24.97 -30.97 32.04
N ASP A 867 -25.87 -31.96 32.08
CA ASP A 867 -25.57 -33.40 32.03
C ASP A 867 -25.98 -34.09 30.72
N GLY A 868 -26.49 -33.34 29.74
CA GLY A 868 -26.88 -33.84 28.41
C GLY A 868 -28.36 -34.18 28.21
N ASP A 869 -29.22 -34.11 29.23
CA ASP A 869 -30.63 -34.50 29.09
C ASP A 869 -31.52 -33.41 28.45
N ARG A 870 -31.31 -32.13 28.81
CA ARG A 870 -32.06 -30.96 28.28
C ARG A 870 -31.18 -29.73 28.00
N SER A 871 -29.91 -29.85 28.33
CA SER A 871 -28.88 -28.82 28.25
C SER A 871 -27.63 -29.47 27.65
N PRO A 872 -26.72 -28.72 27.03
CA PRO A 872 -25.46 -29.30 26.55
C PRO A 872 -24.73 -29.99 27.70
N ASP A 873 -24.11 -31.14 27.41
CA ASP A 873 -23.35 -31.91 28.39
C ASP A 873 -21.96 -31.30 28.56
N LEU A 874 -21.70 -30.68 29.71
CA LEU A 874 -20.46 -29.94 29.96
C LEU A 874 -19.44 -30.74 30.78
N ARG A 875 -19.66 -32.04 30.97
CA ARG A 875 -18.73 -32.91 31.71
C ARG A 875 -17.48 -33.20 30.90
N ASP A 876 -16.34 -33.24 31.57
CA ASP A 876 -15.09 -33.75 31.01
C ASP A 876 -15.17 -35.28 30.80
N ARG A 877 -15.66 -35.67 29.63
CA ARG A 877 -15.66 -37.05 29.13
C ARG A 877 -15.11 -37.08 27.72
N LEU A 878 -14.55 -38.20 27.28
CA LEU A 878 -14.09 -38.31 25.90
C LEU A 878 -15.28 -38.18 24.92
N GLY A 879 -15.17 -37.24 23.99
CA GLY A 879 -16.11 -36.98 22.90
C GLY A 879 -15.89 -37.91 21.71
N SER A 880 -16.73 -37.75 20.67
CA SER A 880 -16.68 -38.59 19.46
C SER A 880 -15.53 -38.22 18.52
N ASP A 881 -15.08 -36.97 18.55
CA ASP A 881 -14.04 -36.43 17.66
C ASP A 881 -12.67 -36.39 18.34
N GLY A 882 -12.57 -36.95 19.55
CA GLY A 882 -11.32 -37.03 20.31
C GLY A 882 -11.05 -35.84 21.21
N PHE A 883 -11.95 -34.84 21.27
CA PHE A 883 -11.93 -33.77 22.27
C PHE A 883 -12.69 -34.17 23.54
N SER A 884 -12.80 -33.26 24.50
CA SER A 884 -13.76 -33.45 25.59
C SER A 884 -15.19 -33.23 25.08
N GLY A 885 -16.15 -33.97 25.63
CA GLY A 885 -17.56 -33.87 25.28
C GLY A 885 -18.14 -32.49 25.57
N ALA A 886 -17.59 -31.76 26.56
CA ALA A 886 -17.94 -30.37 26.80
C ALA A 886 -17.51 -29.45 25.66
N TYR A 887 -16.26 -29.61 25.18
CA TYR A 887 -15.76 -28.84 24.04
C TYR A 887 -16.61 -29.09 22.80
N GLU A 888 -16.86 -30.36 22.47
CA GLU A 888 -17.67 -30.75 21.32
C GLU A 888 -19.11 -30.22 21.44
N ALA A 889 -19.73 -30.30 22.62
CA ALA A 889 -21.09 -29.81 22.83
C ALA A 889 -21.21 -28.28 22.65
N LEU A 890 -20.15 -27.53 22.96
CA LEU A 890 -20.11 -26.07 22.81
C LEU A 890 -19.83 -25.64 21.37
N THR A 891 -18.94 -26.35 20.70
CA THR A 891 -18.46 -26.06 19.32
C THR A 891 -19.16 -26.91 18.27
N ASP A 892 -20.31 -27.51 18.59
CA ASP A 892 -21.06 -28.31 17.64
C ASP A 892 -21.70 -27.47 16.54
N THR A 893 -21.95 -28.11 15.39
CA THR A 893 -22.70 -27.45 14.32
C THR A 893 -24.10 -27.06 14.82
N GLY A 894 -24.56 -25.87 14.44
CA GLY A 894 -25.79 -25.31 14.95
C GLY A 894 -26.17 -24.00 14.27
N SER A 895 -27.11 -23.27 14.88
CA SER A 895 -27.56 -21.98 14.38
C SER A 895 -27.74 -20.95 15.49
N PHE A 896 -27.15 -21.21 16.66
CA PHE A 896 -27.27 -20.31 17.80
C PHE A 896 -26.16 -19.25 17.77
N SER A 897 -24.98 -19.58 17.25
CA SER A 897 -23.86 -18.65 17.03
C SER A 897 -23.70 -18.38 15.53
N ARG A 898 -22.84 -17.42 15.16
CA ARG A 898 -22.48 -17.16 13.76
C ARG A 898 -21.75 -18.36 13.13
N ASN A 899 -21.53 -18.29 11.82
CA ASN A 899 -20.78 -19.29 11.03
C ASN A 899 -21.28 -20.75 11.12
N GLY A 900 -22.54 -20.95 11.49
CA GLY A 900 -23.15 -22.29 11.52
C GLY A 900 -22.80 -23.10 12.78
N PHE A 901 -22.47 -22.42 13.89
CA PHE A 901 -22.16 -23.07 15.16
C PHE A 901 -23.30 -23.00 16.19
N GLY A 902 -23.25 -23.92 17.14
CA GLY A 902 -24.09 -24.01 18.31
C GLY A 902 -23.78 -22.90 19.30
N TYR A 903 -23.05 -23.19 20.37
CA TYR A 903 -22.87 -22.24 21.47
C TYR A 903 -21.65 -21.33 21.32
N VAL A 904 -20.63 -21.77 20.58
CA VAL A 904 -19.37 -21.04 20.40
C VAL A 904 -19.03 -21.01 18.92
N ASP A 905 -18.78 -19.81 18.39
CA ASP A 905 -18.25 -19.58 17.04
C ASP A 905 -16.72 -19.42 17.12
N PRO A 906 -15.94 -20.43 16.70
CA PRO A 906 -14.49 -20.33 16.64
C PRO A 906 -13.98 -19.51 15.43
N GLU A 907 -14.79 -19.30 14.38
CA GLU A 907 -14.35 -18.69 13.11
C GLU A 907 -14.29 -17.16 13.19
N SER A 908 -15.25 -16.54 13.88
CA SER A 908 -15.29 -15.07 14.00
C SER A 908 -14.18 -14.49 14.90
N MET A 909 -13.53 -15.32 15.73
CA MET A 909 -12.55 -14.87 16.73
C MET A 909 -13.09 -13.71 17.60
N SER A 910 -14.36 -13.83 18.00
CA SER A 910 -15.08 -12.85 18.82
C SER A 910 -16.10 -13.56 19.69
N ALA A 911 -15.96 -13.41 21.01
CA ALA A 911 -16.92 -13.89 21.99
C ALA A 911 -18.34 -13.36 21.73
N ARG A 912 -18.47 -12.13 21.22
CA ARG A 912 -19.78 -11.47 21.00
C ARG A 912 -20.65 -12.22 19.98
N THR A 913 -20.02 -12.92 19.04
CA THR A 913 -20.71 -13.72 18.01
C THR A 913 -21.14 -15.10 18.49
N SER A 914 -20.71 -15.49 19.70
CA SER A 914 -21.01 -16.76 20.34
C SER A 914 -22.21 -16.63 21.29
N TYR A 915 -23.22 -17.48 21.10
CA TYR A 915 -24.40 -17.50 21.96
C TYR A 915 -24.07 -17.81 23.43
N LEU A 916 -22.99 -18.55 23.69
CA LEU A 916 -22.50 -18.78 25.04
C LEU A 916 -22.21 -17.45 25.75
N ALA A 917 -21.58 -16.48 25.08
CA ALA A 917 -21.26 -15.20 25.70
C ALA A 917 -22.53 -14.44 26.10
N GLU A 918 -23.55 -14.42 25.26
CA GLU A 918 -24.87 -13.84 25.59
C GLU A 918 -25.49 -14.52 26.81
N VAL A 919 -25.38 -15.85 26.90
CA VAL A 919 -25.85 -16.60 28.08
C VAL A 919 -25.07 -16.25 29.34
N LEU A 920 -23.77 -15.99 29.23
CA LEU A 920 -22.89 -15.66 30.36
C LEU A 920 -23.04 -14.22 30.84
N VAL A 921 -23.36 -13.28 29.95
CA VAL A 921 -23.60 -11.87 30.31
C VAL A 921 -25.07 -11.63 30.67
N GLY A 922 -25.99 -12.40 30.08
CA GLY A 922 -27.43 -12.28 30.31
C GLY A 922 -28.12 -11.20 29.46
N GLU A 923 -27.53 -10.83 28.32
CA GLU A 923 -28.04 -9.85 27.37
C GLU A 923 -27.70 -10.24 25.92
N ASP A 924 -28.44 -9.70 24.96
CA ASP A 924 -28.15 -9.86 23.53
C ASP A 924 -26.81 -9.20 23.16
N LEU A 925 -26.01 -9.88 22.35
CA LEU A 925 -24.76 -9.38 21.76
C LEU A 925 -24.88 -9.43 20.23
N GLU A 926 -24.15 -10.33 19.57
CA GLU A 926 -24.07 -10.44 18.11
C GLU A 926 -24.36 -11.84 17.57
N ALA A 927 -24.86 -12.74 18.42
CA ALA A 927 -25.31 -14.05 17.97
C ALA A 927 -26.59 -13.89 17.10
N PRO A 928 -26.83 -14.78 16.12
CA PRO A 928 -27.94 -14.64 15.16
C PRO A 928 -29.34 -14.89 15.75
N ARG A 929 -29.46 -15.12 17.07
CA ARG A 929 -30.73 -15.40 17.75
C ARG A 929 -30.86 -14.53 18.99
N ASP A 930 -32.10 -14.27 19.39
CA ASP A 930 -32.36 -13.60 20.66
C ASP A 930 -31.86 -14.45 21.85
N PHE A 931 -31.27 -13.76 22.82
CA PHE A 931 -30.90 -14.26 24.12
C PHE A 931 -32.14 -14.84 24.82
N ASP A 932 -32.04 -16.12 25.15
CA ASP A 932 -32.95 -16.78 26.07
C ASP A 932 -32.13 -17.38 27.21
N SER A 933 -32.35 -16.86 28.42
CA SER A 933 -31.75 -17.40 29.63
C SER A 933 -31.99 -18.90 29.77
N GLY A 934 -33.13 -19.44 29.28
CA GLY A 934 -33.50 -20.84 29.45
C GLY A 934 -33.56 -21.30 30.92
N GLY A 935 -33.56 -20.36 31.87
CA GLY A 935 -33.39 -20.62 33.31
C GLY A 935 -31.94 -20.77 33.80
N CYS A 936 -30.94 -20.57 32.92
CA CYS A 936 -29.52 -20.50 33.27
C CYS A 936 -29.24 -19.32 34.20
N ARG A 937 -28.43 -19.56 35.24
CA ARG A 937 -27.94 -18.53 36.18
C ARG A 937 -26.46 -18.23 35.97
N GLY A 938 -25.96 -18.45 34.76
CA GLY A 938 -24.56 -18.20 34.36
C GLY A 938 -24.04 -16.85 34.82
N PRO A 939 -24.76 -15.73 34.56
CA PRO A 939 -24.29 -14.39 34.93
C PRO A 939 -24.06 -14.20 36.43
N ASP A 940 -24.82 -14.88 37.29
CA ASP A 940 -24.72 -14.76 38.75
C ASP A 940 -23.67 -15.72 39.37
N ARG A 941 -23.12 -16.66 38.58
CA ARG A 941 -22.27 -17.76 39.10
C ARG A 941 -20.78 -17.57 38.87
N LEU A 942 -20.40 -16.72 37.91
CA LEU A 942 -19.01 -16.48 37.53
C LEU A 942 -18.44 -15.25 38.25
N SER A 943 -17.20 -15.35 38.68
CA SER A 943 -16.37 -14.17 38.94
C SER A 943 -15.97 -13.50 37.62
N LEU A 944 -15.55 -12.23 37.69
CA LEU A 944 -15.06 -11.50 36.52
C LEU A 944 -13.90 -12.24 35.82
N VAL A 945 -12.96 -12.79 36.59
CA VAL A 945 -11.82 -13.54 36.05
C VAL A 945 -12.26 -14.80 35.30
N GLU A 946 -13.23 -15.54 35.85
CA GLU A 946 -13.77 -16.74 35.20
C GLU A 946 -14.49 -16.35 33.90
N ALA A 947 -15.29 -15.28 33.89
CA ALA A 947 -15.97 -14.80 32.69
C ALA A 947 -14.98 -14.31 31.62
N GLU A 948 -13.99 -13.48 31.99
CA GLU A 948 -12.94 -13.02 31.08
C GLU A 948 -12.13 -14.17 30.49
N THR A 949 -11.87 -15.23 31.25
CA THR A 949 -11.17 -16.42 30.74
C THR A 949 -11.97 -17.07 29.61
N LEU A 950 -13.29 -17.20 29.78
CA LEU A 950 -14.18 -17.74 28.75
C LEU A 950 -14.26 -16.82 27.53
N PHE A 951 -14.33 -15.49 27.74
CA PHE A 951 -14.34 -14.52 26.64
C PHE A 951 -13.04 -14.50 25.85
N ARG A 952 -11.88 -14.49 26.54
CA ARG A 952 -10.56 -14.59 25.89
C ARG A 952 -10.43 -15.89 25.09
N TRP A 953 -10.88 -17.01 25.64
CA TRP A 953 -10.89 -18.28 24.90
C TRP A 953 -11.65 -18.16 23.58
N MET A 954 -12.87 -17.59 23.59
CA MET A 954 -13.67 -17.39 22.37
C MET A 954 -13.04 -16.35 21.41
N ASP A 955 -12.54 -15.22 21.94
CA ASP A 955 -11.86 -14.17 21.16
C ASP A 955 -10.56 -14.66 20.48
N LEU A 956 -9.95 -15.73 20.97
CA LEU A 956 -8.75 -16.34 20.40
C LEU A 956 -9.06 -17.48 19.40
N GLY A 957 -10.33 -17.68 19.06
CA GLY A 957 -10.78 -18.74 18.13
C GLY A 957 -11.14 -20.07 18.81
N ALA A 958 -11.36 -20.05 20.14
CA ALA A 958 -11.83 -21.18 20.92
C ALA A 958 -11.05 -22.50 20.71
N SER A 959 -9.71 -22.43 20.73
CA SER A 959 -8.87 -23.63 20.62
C SER A 959 -9.10 -24.60 21.80
N PHE A 960 -9.05 -25.89 21.52
CA PHE A 960 -9.03 -26.96 22.52
C PHE A 960 -7.66 -27.07 23.21
N VAL A 961 -6.58 -26.98 22.45
CA VAL A 961 -5.19 -27.15 22.94
C VAL A 961 -4.49 -25.80 23.09
N GLY A 962 -3.75 -25.63 24.20
CA GLY A 962 -2.76 -24.57 24.40
C GLY A 962 -1.31 -25.07 24.40
N ILE A 963 -0.34 -24.18 24.67
CA ILE A 963 1.08 -24.37 24.30
C ILE A 963 1.92 -25.09 25.39
N GLY A 964 1.30 -25.54 26.50
CA GLY A 964 1.98 -26.33 27.54
C GLY A 964 1.74 -25.84 28.98
N PRO A 965 2.56 -26.28 29.97
CA PRO A 965 2.31 -25.97 31.38
C PRO A 965 2.65 -24.51 31.69
N ARG A 966 1.69 -23.79 32.33
CA ARG A 966 1.75 -22.39 32.81
C ARG A 966 3.04 -21.64 32.48
N THR A 967 3.04 -20.87 31.39
CA THR A 967 3.59 -19.50 31.50
C THR A 967 2.72 -18.79 32.53
N THR A 968 3.29 -17.99 33.43
CA THR A 968 2.51 -17.37 34.52
C THR A 968 2.33 -15.89 34.19
N PRO A 969 1.25 -15.49 33.49
CA PRO A 969 0.84 -14.11 33.54
C PRO A 969 0.17 -13.89 34.89
N VAL A 970 0.76 -13.03 35.70
CA VAL A 970 0.02 -12.36 36.77
C VAL A 970 -0.95 -11.42 36.06
N LEU A 971 -2.27 -11.65 36.21
CA LEU A 971 -3.27 -10.68 35.76
C LEU A 971 -2.88 -9.30 36.31
N PRO A 972 -2.72 -8.27 35.47
CA PRO A 972 -2.49 -6.94 35.99
C PRO A 972 -3.64 -6.54 36.92
N GLU A 973 -3.32 -6.11 38.15
CA GLU A 973 -4.27 -5.36 38.98
C GLU A 973 -4.46 -3.99 38.31
N PHE A 974 -5.44 -3.85 37.43
CA PHE A 974 -5.90 -2.55 36.91
C PHE A 974 -7.30 -2.26 37.44
#